data_AF-A0A6G1E9D3-F1
#
_entry.id   AF-A0A6G1E9D3-F1
#
_cell.length_a   1.000
_cell.length_b   1.000
_cell.length_c   1.000
_cell.angle_alpha   90.00
_cell.angle_beta   90.00
_cell.angle_gamma   90.00
#
_symmetry.space_group_name_H-M   'P 1'
#
loop_
_entity.id
_entity.type
_entity.pdbx_description
1 polymer ?
#
loop_
_entity_poly.entity_id
_entity_poly.type
_entity_poly.pdbx_seq_one_letter_code
_entity_poly.pdbx_strand_id
1 'polypeptide(L)'
;MAGESRGSIAFFATYRPPVPLDIFSCPVAPSSQRDELHLTDGVSYNHNCRPIPPAALKALLKRPKLSSEAAGATAADVDAGRVTGLVFVSERDSSLETLHVALRFDSKQVKVFSLADVFGVRDFSGVRMEDSCCFGGGYKERGRTVDHTLVYVSTKEPVTARRSPWTVVYGTNLRTGETSRLTPRGSFDLSPAVSPSGKRVAVASWQGKPGLWDGEIEDLRTDIYVMNVQKPPLGRSGPVIKNGGWPTWGSDDVLFFHRRVDTIWGVFRFTLSTREEVRVTPKEFDAMTPAAISETKVAVATIRKKSQFSDVRVEEQYRHIEIFDVTSPEKPVKITQKTRPKTDHFNPFVLDGGSRIGYHRCKSEQLHQNGGSSSTVPNNFHKLQSPHRDVGLFRVSGVCPTISKDGSKLAFVDNEFKAVWLADSHGLRVVYEKKGPNSVFSTAWNQNPALDTLYVCVGPSFSADKPLQIYAIHDVSTLGGRQQRRLTSGFNNAFPSSSPDGGRLVFRSTRDGGNKRYKNLYIMEDATVGEFGTGKVTRLTNGAWTDTHCSWSPREGSDWIVFSSTRDKPDAAPADDNGLDPGYFAVFLVRASDPTVVVRVIKSADSIAGHVNHPVFSPDGRSIAVTSDLAAVSADPISLPLFVHSVRPYGDIFTVDIDPDDISKNKDVRAFHRITHSRYECSTPAWTMFATDDPNAQWSTLVTTKEAAAYRPACPYAYPDGGESWHMTGHLVLPKRCC
;
A
#
# COMPACT_ATOMS: atom_id res chain seq x y z
N MET A 1 -11.98 -3.22 -29.94
CA MET A 1 -11.46 -2.63 -28.69
C MET A 1 -10.08 -3.20 -28.49
N ALA A 2 -9.03 -2.39 -28.57
CA ALA A 2 -7.68 -2.89 -28.33
C ALA A 2 -7.59 -3.21 -26.84
N GLY A 3 -7.66 -4.51 -26.50
CA GLY A 3 -7.54 -5.04 -25.14
C GLY A 3 -6.12 -4.89 -24.60
N GLU A 4 -5.82 -5.57 -23.50
CA GLU A 4 -4.54 -5.61 -22.79
C GLU A 4 -3.42 -6.26 -23.65
N SER A 5 -3.10 -5.65 -24.81
CA SER A 5 -2.26 -6.22 -25.87
C SER A 5 -0.78 -6.31 -25.50
N ARG A 6 -0.35 -5.55 -24.49
CA ARG A 6 0.98 -5.63 -23.88
C ARG A 6 0.96 -6.46 -22.59
N GLY A 7 -0.13 -7.17 -22.35
CA GLY A 7 -0.30 -8.09 -21.24
C GLY A 7 -0.66 -7.42 -19.92
N SER A 8 -0.32 -8.05 -18.80
CA SER A 8 -0.73 -7.61 -17.46
C SER A 8 0.40 -7.66 -16.44
N ILE A 9 0.36 -6.76 -15.46
CA ILE A 9 1.27 -6.74 -14.31
C ILE A 9 0.56 -7.23 -13.05
N ALA A 10 1.12 -8.28 -12.45
CA ALA A 10 0.75 -8.82 -11.15
C ALA A 10 1.66 -8.24 -10.05
N PHE A 11 1.09 -7.84 -8.92
CA PHE A 11 1.88 -7.34 -7.78
C PHE A 11 1.18 -7.58 -6.44
N PHE A 12 1.92 -7.57 -5.33
CA PHE A 12 1.35 -7.64 -3.98
C PHE A 12 1.42 -6.28 -3.27
N ALA A 13 0.40 -5.96 -2.47
CA ALA A 13 0.27 -4.71 -1.74
C ALA A 13 0.57 -4.91 -0.24
N THR A 14 1.75 -4.44 0.17
CA THR A 14 2.42 -4.75 1.43
C THR A 14 1.63 -4.33 2.67
N TYR A 15 0.94 -3.19 2.67
CA TYR A 15 0.19 -2.69 3.83
C TYR A 15 -1.31 -3.00 3.79
N ARG A 16 -1.78 -3.62 2.70
CA ARG A 16 -3.21 -3.84 2.50
C ARG A 16 -3.66 -5.05 3.30
N PRO A 17 -4.59 -4.89 4.26
CA PRO A 17 -5.11 -6.05 4.95
C PRO A 17 -5.84 -6.94 3.93
N PRO A 18 -5.79 -8.26 4.10
CA PRO A 18 -6.45 -9.22 3.21
C PRO A 18 -7.94 -9.34 3.46
N VAL A 19 -8.38 -8.95 4.67
CA VAL A 19 -9.79 -8.72 4.99
C VAL A 19 -10.10 -7.24 4.76
N PRO A 20 -11.20 -6.90 4.04
CA PRO A 20 -11.57 -5.52 3.84
C PRO A 20 -11.74 -4.74 5.14
N LEU A 21 -11.11 -3.56 5.18
CA LEU A 21 -11.43 -2.52 6.16
C LEU A 21 -12.85 -2.02 5.89
N ASP A 22 -13.55 -1.68 6.97
CA ASP A 22 -14.83 -0.98 6.90
C ASP A 22 -15.03 -0.04 8.08
N ILE A 23 -16.09 0.77 8.01
CA ILE A 23 -16.27 1.93 8.88
C ILE A 23 -17.33 1.65 9.95
N PHE A 24 -16.94 1.85 11.19
CA PHE A 24 -17.75 1.62 12.38
C PHE A 24 -17.77 2.85 13.28
N SER A 25 -18.64 2.84 14.29
CA SER A 25 -18.67 3.87 15.33
C SER A 25 -19.24 3.39 16.64
N CYS A 26 -18.83 4.02 17.74
CA CYS A 26 -19.31 3.76 19.09
C CYS A 26 -19.67 5.06 19.82
N PRO A 27 -20.65 5.04 20.74
CA PRO A 27 -20.89 6.16 21.66
C PRO A 27 -19.67 6.40 22.56
N VAL A 28 -19.53 7.60 23.12
CA VAL A 28 -18.38 8.00 23.96
C VAL A 28 -18.24 7.21 25.27
N ALA A 29 -19.26 6.46 25.70
CA ALA A 29 -19.17 5.56 26.84
C ALA A 29 -19.73 4.18 26.46
N PRO A 30 -19.01 3.40 25.64
CA PRO A 30 -19.50 2.10 25.24
C PRO A 30 -19.49 1.15 26.44
N SER A 31 -20.52 0.32 26.50
CA SER A 31 -20.75 -0.71 27.52
C SER A 31 -20.41 -2.10 27.00
N SER A 32 -20.58 -2.36 25.71
CA SER A 32 -20.31 -3.66 25.10
C SER A 32 -20.08 -3.56 23.59
N GLN A 33 -19.71 -4.69 22.98
CA GLN A 33 -19.61 -4.81 21.51
C GLN A 33 -20.92 -4.45 20.77
N ARG A 34 -22.09 -4.55 21.42
CA ARG A 34 -23.39 -4.21 20.80
C ARG A 34 -23.58 -2.72 20.53
N ASP A 35 -22.75 -1.87 21.14
CA ASP A 35 -22.79 -0.42 20.94
C ASP A 35 -22.08 0.03 19.65
N GLU A 36 -21.33 -0.89 19.03
CA GLU A 36 -20.67 -0.68 17.75
C GLU A 36 -21.69 -0.71 16.61
N LEU A 37 -21.71 0.38 15.83
CA LEU A 37 -22.58 0.55 14.69
C LEU A 37 -21.77 0.53 13.39
N HIS A 38 -22.09 -0.38 12.49
CA HIS A 38 -21.58 -0.39 11.12
C HIS A 38 -22.23 0.72 10.29
N LEU A 39 -21.41 1.49 9.56
CA LEU A 39 -21.84 2.74 8.94
C LEU A 39 -22.02 2.68 7.42
N THR A 40 -21.51 1.65 6.75
CA THR A 40 -21.53 1.53 5.28
C THR A 40 -22.51 0.44 4.82
N ASP A 41 -22.53 0.20 3.51
CA ASP A 41 -23.24 -0.92 2.88
C ASP A 41 -22.50 -2.27 3.03
N GLY A 42 -21.33 -2.30 3.66
CA GLY A 42 -20.54 -3.52 3.81
C GLY A 42 -19.79 -3.95 2.55
N VAL A 43 -19.82 -3.16 1.47
CA VAL A 43 -19.22 -3.52 0.18
C VAL A 43 -17.85 -2.86 0.03
N SER A 44 -16.88 -3.61 -0.50
CA SER A 44 -15.50 -3.18 -0.78
C SER A 44 -14.65 -2.88 0.47
N TYR A 45 -13.45 -2.35 0.24
CA TYR A 45 -12.55 -1.77 1.24
C TYR A 45 -12.96 -0.32 1.46
N ASN A 46 -13.37 0.04 2.67
CA ASN A 46 -13.80 1.40 3.01
C ASN A 46 -12.98 1.97 4.18
N HIS A 47 -12.49 3.19 4.05
CA HIS A 47 -11.64 3.82 5.08
C HIS A 47 -11.66 5.36 5.02
N ASN A 48 -10.98 6.01 5.98
CA ASN A 48 -10.83 7.48 6.09
C ASN A 48 -12.16 8.26 5.91
N CYS A 49 -13.16 7.88 6.71
CA CYS A 49 -14.51 8.45 6.66
C CYS A 49 -14.60 9.83 7.34
N ARG A 50 -15.48 10.69 6.83
CA ARG A 50 -15.99 11.89 7.52
C ARG A 50 -17.51 12.03 7.34
N PRO A 51 -18.24 12.52 8.36
CA PRO A 51 -19.63 12.92 8.16
C PRO A 51 -19.73 14.15 7.25
N ILE A 52 -20.79 14.18 6.46
CA ILE A 52 -21.17 15.35 5.67
C ILE A 52 -21.98 16.27 6.58
N PRO A 53 -21.55 17.53 6.79
CA PRO A 53 -22.34 18.50 7.54
C PRO A 53 -23.76 18.63 6.95
N PRO A 54 -24.83 18.76 7.77
CA PRO A 54 -26.21 18.83 7.27
C PRO A 54 -26.43 19.87 6.16
N ALA A 55 -25.81 21.05 6.29
CA ALA A 55 -25.88 22.10 5.26
C ALA A 55 -25.18 21.70 3.94
N ALA A 56 -24.04 21.02 4.01
CA ALA A 56 -23.33 20.50 2.85
C ALA A 56 -24.12 19.35 2.18
N LEU A 57 -24.76 18.49 2.98
CA LEU A 57 -25.61 17.41 2.49
C LEU A 57 -26.83 17.96 1.74
N LYS A 58 -27.49 19.00 2.28
CA LYS A 58 -28.58 19.70 1.58
C LYS A 58 -28.15 20.33 0.26
N ALA A 59 -26.89 20.76 0.14
CA ALA A 59 -26.35 21.24 -1.13
C ALA A 59 -26.11 20.08 -2.13
N LEU A 60 -25.59 18.96 -1.65
CA LEU A 60 -25.35 17.75 -2.45
C LEU A 60 -26.64 17.12 -2.98
N LEU A 61 -27.70 17.07 -2.17
CA LEU A 61 -29.00 16.52 -2.58
C LEU A 61 -29.65 17.27 -3.76
N LYS A 62 -29.18 18.48 -4.08
CA LYS A 62 -29.63 19.24 -5.26
C LYS A 62 -28.95 18.78 -6.55
N ARG A 63 -27.95 17.90 -6.49
CA ARG A 63 -27.27 17.36 -7.68
C ARG A 63 -28.16 16.35 -8.38
N PRO A 64 -28.19 16.32 -9.73
CA PRO A 64 -29.12 15.48 -10.48
C PRO A 64 -29.15 14.01 -10.00
N LYS A 65 -27.98 13.37 -9.94
CA LYS A 65 -27.86 11.95 -9.52
C LYS A 65 -28.40 11.69 -8.11
N LEU A 66 -28.01 12.51 -7.14
CA LEU A 66 -28.47 12.37 -5.76
C LEU A 66 -29.96 12.69 -5.66
N SER A 67 -30.44 13.73 -6.34
CA SER A 67 -31.86 14.10 -6.32
C SER A 67 -32.77 13.01 -6.88
N SER A 68 -32.33 12.27 -7.90
CA SER A 68 -33.11 11.19 -8.52
C SER A 68 -33.02 9.87 -7.76
N GLU A 69 -31.86 9.54 -7.18
CA GLU A 69 -31.59 8.19 -6.65
C GLU A 69 -31.51 8.12 -5.12
N ALA A 70 -31.56 9.25 -4.41
CA ALA A 70 -31.58 9.31 -2.94
C ALA A 70 -32.93 8.90 -2.30
N ALA A 71 -33.74 8.07 -2.96
CA ALA A 71 -35.01 7.56 -2.43
C ALA A 71 -35.97 8.66 -1.93
N GLY A 72 -35.98 9.82 -2.59
CA GLY A 72 -36.81 10.95 -2.19
C GLY A 72 -36.30 11.74 -0.97
N ALA A 73 -35.06 11.53 -0.53
CA ALA A 73 -34.45 12.28 0.57
C ALA A 73 -34.58 13.81 0.35
N THR A 74 -35.19 14.47 1.32
CA THR A 74 -35.41 15.92 1.29
C THR A 74 -34.51 16.66 2.28
N ALA A 75 -34.44 17.99 2.15
CA ALA A 75 -33.80 18.84 3.15
C ALA A 75 -34.43 18.68 4.55
N ALA A 76 -35.75 18.45 4.61
CA ALA A 76 -36.45 18.24 5.87
C ALA A 76 -36.07 16.91 6.53
N ASP A 77 -35.75 15.88 5.75
CA ASP A 77 -35.25 14.60 6.28
C ASP A 77 -33.85 14.75 6.87
N VAL A 78 -32.99 15.56 6.23
CA VAL A 78 -31.67 15.89 6.77
C VAL A 78 -31.80 16.67 8.08
N ASP A 79 -32.68 17.68 8.12
CA ASP A 79 -32.89 18.49 9.32
C ASP A 79 -33.52 17.69 10.47
N ALA A 80 -34.34 16.67 10.16
CA ALA A 80 -34.89 15.73 11.12
C ALA A 80 -33.93 14.59 11.50
N GLY A 81 -32.74 14.50 10.90
CA GLY A 81 -31.78 13.42 11.13
C GLY A 81 -32.14 12.08 10.47
N ARG A 82 -33.25 12.01 9.73
CA ARG A 82 -33.71 10.79 9.03
C ARG A 82 -32.81 10.35 7.89
N VAL A 83 -32.05 11.31 7.35
CA VAL A 83 -31.01 11.10 6.35
C VAL A 83 -29.73 11.76 6.80
N THR A 84 -28.67 10.97 6.91
CA THR A 84 -27.31 11.44 7.20
C THR A 84 -26.38 11.11 6.04
N GLY A 85 -25.27 11.83 5.93
CA GLY A 85 -24.31 11.68 4.85
C GLY A 85 -22.92 11.34 5.38
N LEU A 86 -22.21 10.47 4.69
CA LEU A 86 -20.79 10.17 4.90
C LEU A 86 -20.02 10.35 3.60
N VAL A 87 -18.75 10.72 3.69
CA VAL A 87 -17.79 10.55 2.59
C VAL A 87 -16.65 9.68 3.09
N PHE A 88 -16.25 8.71 2.28
CA PHE A 88 -15.13 7.82 2.59
C PHE A 88 -14.43 7.37 1.31
N VAL A 89 -13.22 6.84 1.47
CA VAL A 89 -12.49 6.18 0.38
C VAL A 89 -13.01 4.77 0.20
N SER A 90 -13.25 4.34 -1.04
CA SER A 90 -13.67 2.99 -1.37
C SER A 90 -12.96 2.46 -2.61
N GLU A 91 -12.61 1.17 -2.61
CA GLU A 91 -12.05 0.46 -3.77
C GLU A 91 -13.13 -0.11 -4.72
N ARG A 92 -14.38 0.35 -4.65
CA ARG A 92 -15.49 -0.25 -5.42
C ARG A 92 -15.45 0.07 -6.91
N ASP A 93 -14.87 1.21 -7.28
CA ASP A 93 -14.81 1.67 -8.66
C ASP A 93 -13.46 1.30 -9.30
N SER A 94 -13.49 0.26 -10.13
CA SER A 94 -12.30 -0.25 -10.84
C SER A 94 -11.11 -0.57 -9.91
N SER A 95 -11.39 -0.91 -8.64
CA SER A 95 -10.42 -1.16 -7.57
C SER A 95 -9.43 -0.02 -7.29
N LEU A 96 -9.80 1.20 -7.67
CA LEU A 96 -9.08 2.43 -7.34
C LEU A 96 -9.53 2.95 -5.97
N GLU A 97 -8.61 3.49 -5.20
CA GLU A 97 -8.91 4.13 -3.92
C GLU A 97 -9.46 5.54 -4.14
N THR A 98 -10.77 5.67 -4.39
CA THR A 98 -11.44 6.95 -4.70
C THR A 98 -12.53 7.29 -3.69
N LEU A 99 -12.89 8.57 -3.61
CA LEU A 99 -13.90 9.05 -2.68
C LEU A 99 -15.32 8.72 -3.16
N HIS A 100 -16.17 8.44 -2.18
CA HIS A 100 -17.57 8.10 -2.39
C HIS A 100 -18.45 8.81 -1.38
N VAL A 101 -19.63 9.24 -1.83
CA VAL A 101 -20.68 9.82 -0.99
C VAL A 101 -21.66 8.72 -0.63
N ALA A 102 -21.93 8.53 0.66
CA ALA A 102 -22.94 7.62 1.15
C ALA A 102 -24.08 8.36 1.86
N LEU A 103 -25.31 7.97 1.54
CA LEU A 103 -26.52 8.40 2.23
C LEU A 103 -27.01 7.27 3.12
N ARG A 104 -27.22 7.56 4.41
CA ARG A 104 -27.75 6.63 5.40
C ARG A 104 -29.14 7.08 5.81
N PHE A 105 -30.09 6.16 5.75
CA PHE A 105 -31.49 6.38 6.08
C PHE A 105 -31.83 5.71 7.43
N ASP A 106 -32.86 6.20 8.13
CA ASP A 106 -33.35 5.57 9.38
C ASP A 106 -33.73 4.10 9.23
N SER A 107 -34.14 3.69 8.01
CA SER A 107 -34.37 2.29 7.64
C SER A 107 -33.10 1.42 7.67
N LYS A 108 -31.95 1.99 8.06
CA LYS A 108 -30.60 1.42 8.00
C LYS A 108 -30.10 1.13 6.59
N GLN A 109 -30.85 1.53 5.55
CA GLN A 109 -30.38 1.46 4.18
C GLN A 109 -29.22 2.45 3.98
N VAL A 110 -28.20 2.00 3.25
CA VAL A 110 -27.08 2.84 2.82
C VAL A 110 -27.02 2.83 1.29
N LYS A 111 -26.96 4.01 0.67
CA LYS A 111 -26.73 4.16 -0.78
C LYS A 111 -25.42 4.89 -1.01
N VAL A 112 -24.58 4.37 -1.89
CA VAL A 112 -23.23 4.90 -2.13
C VAL A 112 -23.09 5.33 -3.58
N PHE A 113 -22.48 6.49 -3.81
CA PHE A 113 -22.31 7.13 -5.10
C PHE A 113 -20.86 7.56 -5.29
N SER A 114 -20.29 7.35 -6.48
CA SER A 114 -18.96 7.83 -6.81
C SER A 114 -18.95 9.36 -6.96
N LEU A 115 -17.80 10.01 -6.79
CA LEU A 115 -17.71 11.45 -7.09
C LEU A 115 -17.97 11.74 -8.57
N ALA A 116 -17.64 10.81 -9.47
CA ALA A 116 -17.93 10.94 -10.90
C ALA A 116 -19.44 10.94 -11.19
N ASP A 117 -20.22 10.13 -10.48
CA ASP A 117 -21.69 10.14 -10.59
C ASP A 117 -22.30 11.44 -10.08
N VAL A 118 -21.73 12.00 -9.01
CA VAL A 118 -22.25 13.20 -8.34
C VAL A 118 -21.88 14.49 -9.08
N PHE A 119 -20.64 14.59 -9.57
CA PHE A 119 -20.08 15.82 -10.14
C PHE A 119 -19.74 15.74 -11.63
N GLY A 120 -19.78 14.54 -12.22
CA GLY A 120 -19.38 14.28 -13.61
C GLY A 120 -17.94 13.76 -13.74
N VAL A 121 -17.65 13.15 -14.89
CA VAL A 121 -16.37 12.45 -15.11
C VAL A 121 -15.16 13.36 -15.36
N ARG A 122 -15.36 14.64 -15.65
CA ARG A 122 -14.27 15.54 -16.09
C ARG A 122 -13.10 15.59 -15.10
N ASP A 123 -13.42 15.79 -13.83
CA ASP A 123 -12.44 15.98 -12.75
C ASP A 123 -12.24 14.70 -11.90
N PHE A 124 -13.02 13.65 -12.18
CA PHE A 124 -13.13 12.41 -11.41
C PHE A 124 -13.00 11.14 -12.29
N SER A 125 -12.29 11.23 -13.40
CA SER A 125 -11.94 10.10 -14.26
C SER A 125 -10.44 9.82 -14.27
N GLY A 126 -10.06 8.67 -14.85
CA GLY A 126 -8.67 8.24 -14.94
C GLY A 126 -8.13 7.66 -13.63
N VAL A 127 -6.95 7.04 -13.75
CA VAL A 127 -6.26 6.40 -12.63
C VAL A 127 -5.72 7.45 -11.69
N ARG A 128 -6.12 7.33 -10.42
CA ARG A 128 -5.73 8.20 -9.32
C ARG A 128 -6.06 7.53 -8.00
N MET A 129 -5.56 8.10 -6.93
CA MET A 129 -6.05 7.89 -5.57
C MET A 129 -6.61 9.21 -5.05
N GLU A 130 -7.62 9.12 -4.20
CA GLU A 130 -8.21 10.21 -3.45
C GLU A 130 -8.31 9.81 -1.97
N ASP A 131 -7.98 10.73 -1.06
CA ASP A 131 -7.96 10.41 0.37
C ASP A 131 -8.27 11.63 1.26
N SER A 132 -8.44 11.38 2.56
CA SER A 132 -8.46 12.38 3.64
C SER A 132 -9.41 13.55 3.36
N CYS A 133 -10.68 13.26 3.09
CA CYS A 133 -11.66 14.29 2.77
C CYS A 133 -12.07 15.13 3.99
N CYS A 134 -12.57 16.34 3.74
CA CYS A 134 -13.24 17.23 4.70
C CYS A 134 -14.11 18.28 3.98
N PHE A 135 -14.86 19.09 4.75
CA PHE A 135 -15.80 20.07 4.19
C PHE A 135 -15.47 21.49 4.64
N GLY A 136 -15.36 22.40 3.68
CA GLY A 136 -15.27 23.84 3.93
C GLY A 136 -16.38 24.65 3.27
N GLY A 137 -16.25 25.97 3.33
CA GLY A 137 -17.29 26.90 2.90
C GLY A 137 -18.51 26.88 3.82
N GLY A 138 -19.66 27.34 3.32
CA GLY A 138 -20.92 27.36 4.08
C GLY A 138 -21.08 28.52 5.06
N TYR A 139 -20.20 29.52 5.02
CA TYR A 139 -20.26 30.71 5.86
C TYR A 139 -20.78 31.93 5.09
N LYS A 140 -21.21 32.97 5.82
CA LYS A 140 -21.56 34.26 5.23
C LYS A 140 -20.34 35.19 5.24
N GLU A 141 -20.06 35.82 4.11
CA GLU A 141 -19.05 36.87 3.98
C GLU A 141 -19.66 38.05 3.21
N ARG A 142 -19.65 39.26 3.81
CA ARG A 142 -20.19 40.49 3.20
C ARG A 142 -21.61 40.33 2.64
N GLY A 143 -22.47 39.63 3.38
CA GLY A 143 -23.87 39.38 3.01
C GLY A 143 -24.10 38.26 1.97
N ARG A 144 -23.04 37.64 1.42
CA ARG A 144 -23.15 36.50 0.50
C ARG A 144 -22.80 35.19 1.21
N THR A 145 -23.55 34.14 0.91
CA THR A 145 -23.21 32.78 1.37
C THR A 145 -22.14 32.19 0.46
N VAL A 146 -21.02 31.79 1.04
CA VAL A 146 -19.98 31.03 0.35
C VAL A 146 -20.43 29.58 0.28
N ASP A 147 -20.41 28.99 -0.92
CA ASP A 147 -20.82 27.61 -1.13
C ASP A 147 -19.95 26.63 -0.35
N HIS A 148 -20.53 25.49 0.02
CA HIS A 148 -19.76 24.38 0.55
C HIS A 148 -18.78 23.81 -0.49
N THR A 149 -17.62 23.35 0.00
CA THR A 149 -16.54 22.78 -0.81
C THR A 149 -16.09 21.46 -0.19
N LEU A 150 -16.05 20.39 -0.99
CA LEU A 150 -15.36 19.14 -0.61
C LEU A 150 -13.87 19.34 -0.80
N VAL A 151 -13.09 19.22 0.27
CA VAL A 151 -11.63 19.33 0.26
C VAL A 151 -11.04 17.94 0.45
N TYR A 152 -10.06 17.56 -0.37
CA TYR A 152 -9.49 16.22 -0.37
C TYR A 152 -8.11 16.20 -1.01
N VAL A 153 -7.31 15.16 -0.74
CA VAL A 153 -6.04 14.93 -1.47
C VAL A 153 -6.29 14.03 -2.67
N SER A 154 -5.56 14.25 -3.77
CA SER A 154 -5.55 13.35 -4.92
C SER A 154 -4.19 13.31 -5.61
N THR A 155 -3.88 12.17 -6.23
CA THR A 155 -2.67 11.93 -7.04
C THR A 155 -2.90 12.08 -8.54
N LYS A 156 -4.01 12.71 -8.95
CA LYS A 156 -4.42 12.83 -10.37
C LYS A 156 -3.51 13.71 -11.25
N GLU A 157 -2.72 14.61 -10.67
CA GLU A 157 -1.80 15.47 -11.43
C GLU A 157 -0.43 14.80 -11.53
N PRO A 158 0.07 14.49 -12.75
CA PRO A 158 1.37 13.88 -12.92
C PRO A 158 2.52 14.76 -12.42
N VAL A 159 3.54 14.15 -11.83
CA VAL A 159 4.77 14.84 -11.40
C VAL A 159 5.98 14.20 -12.07
N THR A 160 6.77 15.00 -12.78
CA THR A 160 7.96 14.52 -13.49
C THR A 160 9.21 14.50 -12.62
N ALA A 161 9.22 15.29 -11.54
CA ALA A 161 10.30 15.31 -10.57
C ALA A 161 10.29 14.01 -9.76
N ARG A 162 11.42 13.33 -9.71
CA ARG A 162 11.60 12.12 -8.89
C ARG A 162 11.58 12.50 -7.42
N ARG A 163 11.14 11.56 -6.57
CA ARG A 163 11.07 11.71 -5.12
C ARG A 163 10.26 12.92 -4.65
N SER A 164 9.32 13.36 -5.49
CA SER A 164 8.32 14.35 -5.12
C SER A 164 7.03 13.60 -4.86
N PRO A 165 6.36 13.80 -3.71
CA PRO A 165 5.01 13.28 -3.51
C PRO A 165 4.11 13.74 -4.65
N TRP A 166 3.10 12.95 -5.05
CA TRP A 166 2.13 13.38 -6.07
C TRP A 166 0.85 13.94 -5.44
N THR A 167 0.91 14.23 -4.15
CA THR A 167 -0.26 14.54 -3.33
C THR A 167 -0.61 16.02 -3.43
N VAL A 168 -1.78 16.28 -4.00
CA VAL A 168 -2.32 17.62 -4.20
C VAL A 168 -3.67 17.72 -3.53
N VAL A 169 -3.86 18.76 -2.71
CA VAL A 169 -5.16 19.06 -2.11
C VAL A 169 -6.00 19.85 -3.12
N TYR A 170 -7.21 19.37 -3.35
CA TYR A 170 -8.22 19.98 -4.22
C TYR A 170 -9.45 20.40 -3.41
N GLY A 171 -10.17 21.39 -3.93
CA GLY A 171 -11.47 21.81 -3.45
C GLY A 171 -12.50 21.73 -4.58
N THR A 172 -13.55 20.93 -4.41
CA THR A 172 -14.69 20.83 -5.33
C THR A 172 -15.91 21.53 -4.76
N ASN A 173 -16.40 22.57 -5.43
CA ASN A 173 -17.59 23.30 -5.01
C ASN A 173 -18.84 22.40 -5.13
N LEU A 174 -19.57 22.22 -4.03
CA LEU A 174 -20.70 21.29 -3.97
C LEU A 174 -21.89 21.71 -4.84
N ARG A 175 -22.03 23.01 -5.14
CA ARG A 175 -23.10 23.56 -5.99
C ARG A 175 -22.73 23.53 -7.47
N THR A 176 -21.54 24.02 -7.85
CA THR A 176 -21.13 24.15 -9.26
C THR A 176 -20.48 22.88 -9.79
N GLY A 177 -19.66 22.21 -8.98
CA GLY A 177 -18.91 20.99 -9.35
C GLY A 177 -17.53 21.31 -9.87
N GLU A 178 -17.20 22.60 -9.88
CA GLU A 178 -15.88 23.09 -10.23
C GLU A 178 -14.86 22.65 -9.19
N THR A 179 -13.82 21.97 -9.66
CA THR A 179 -12.66 21.56 -8.87
C THR A 179 -11.52 22.55 -9.07
N SER A 180 -10.91 22.98 -7.96
CA SER A 180 -9.76 23.88 -7.94
C SER A 180 -8.62 23.28 -7.12
N ARG A 181 -7.38 23.55 -7.53
CA ARG A 181 -6.18 23.15 -6.78
C ARG A 181 -5.95 24.11 -5.62
N LEU A 182 -5.80 23.57 -4.41
CA LEU A 182 -5.49 24.33 -3.19
C LEU A 182 -4.02 24.22 -2.79
N THR A 183 -3.33 23.14 -3.11
CA THR A 183 -1.89 23.05 -2.87
C THR A 183 -1.12 23.94 -3.85
N PRO A 184 -0.20 24.82 -3.41
CA PRO A 184 0.64 25.62 -4.31
C PRO A 184 1.42 24.74 -5.31
N ARG A 185 1.72 25.28 -6.50
CA ARG A 185 2.57 24.57 -7.47
C ARG A 185 3.98 24.39 -6.92
N GLY A 186 4.56 23.21 -7.11
CA GLY A 186 5.86 22.83 -6.56
C GLY A 186 5.83 22.42 -5.08
N SER A 187 4.68 22.53 -4.42
CA SER A 187 4.44 21.98 -3.08
C SER A 187 3.56 20.74 -3.15
N PHE A 188 3.60 19.95 -2.07
CA PHE A 188 2.83 18.73 -1.90
C PHE A 188 2.27 18.68 -0.48
N ASP A 189 1.00 18.31 -0.36
CA ASP A 189 0.25 18.39 0.89
C ASP A 189 -0.51 17.08 1.14
N LEU A 190 -0.59 16.70 2.41
CA LEU A 190 -1.33 15.56 2.93
C LEU A 190 -2.31 15.98 4.02
N SER A 191 -3.25 15.07 4.31
CA SER A 191 -4.12 15.10 5.48
C SER A 191 -4.81 16.45 5.72
N PRO A 192 -5.56 17.00 4.74
CA PRO A 192 -6.23 18.28 4.91
C PRO A 192 -7.31 18.20 6.00
N ALA A 193 -7.41 19.25 6.80
CA ALA A 193 -8.48 19.44 7.77
C ALA A 193 -9.01 20.86 7.73
N VAL A 194 -10.33 21.01 7.64
CA VAL A 194 -10.98 22.32 7.57
C VAL A 194 -11.40 22.79 8.97
N SER A 195 -11.20 24.09 9.23
CA SER A 195 -11.61 24.77 10.46
C SER A 195 -13.13 24.77 10.65
N PRO A 196 -13.66 24.83 11.88
CA PRO A 196 -15.11 24.83 12.12
C PRO A 196 -15.88 25.94 11.39
N SER A 197 -15.29 27.13 11.20
CA SER A 197 -15.90 28.19 10.38
C SER A 197 -16.01 27.88 8.88
N GLY A 198 -15.38 26.81 8.39
CA GLY A 198 -15.27 26.49 6.98
C GLY A 198 -14.32 27.37 6.17
N LYS A 199 -13.60 28.31 6.81
CA LYS A 199 -12.79 29.33 6.12
C LYS A 199 -11.37 28.88 5.79
N ARG A 200 -10.77 28.05 6.64
CA ARG A 200 -9.35 27.67 6.55
C ARG A 200 -9.18 26.17 6.45
N VAL A 201 -8.12 25.75 5.78
CA VAL A 201 -7.66 24.36 5.75
C VAL A 201 -6.24 24.30 6.29
N ALA A 202 -6.01 23.37 7.22
CA ALA A 202 -4.69 22.98 7.69
C ALA A 202 -4.24 21.74 6.91
N VAL A 203 -2.97 21.69 6.52
CA VAL A 203 -2.37 20.57 5.77
C VAL A 203 -0.99 20.25 6.32
N ALA A 204 -0.62 18.97 6.29
CA ALA A 204 0.76 18.52 6.50
C ALA A 204 1.52 18.63 5.17
N SER A 205 2.70 19.23 5.16
CA SER A 205 3.37 19.60 3.92
C SER A 205 4.89 19.54 3.95
N TRP A 206 5.47 19.23 2.80
CA TRP A 206 6.91 19.30 2.54
C TRP A 206 7.38 20.66 2.01
N GLN A 207 6.49 21.65 1.93
CA GLN A 207 6.87 22.98 1.46
C GLN A 207 8.05 23.55 2.27
N GLY A 208 9.08 23.98 1.55
CA GLY A 208 10.30 24.57 2.12
C GLY A 208 11.31 23.55 2.68
N LYS A 209 11.05 22.24 2.55
CA LYS A 209 12.01 21.20 2.94
C LYS A 209 13.04 20.99 1.81
N PRO A 210 14.35 20.93 2.13
CA PRO A 210 15.39 20.62 1.13
C PRO A 210 15.11 19.28 0.46
N GLY A 211 15.13 19.24 -0.87
CA GLY A 211 14.87 17.99 -1.61
C GLY A 211 13.42 17.48 -1.55
N LEU A 212 12.49 18.23 -0.95
CA LEU A 212 11.09 17.88 -0.68
C LEU A 212 10.93 16.68 0.26
N TRP A 213 11.34 15.48 -0.15
CA TRP A 213 11.28 14.24 0.62
C TRP A 213 12.66 13.58 0.69
N ASP A 214 13.10 13.29 1.92
CA ASP A 214 14.45 12.79 2.23
C ASP A 214 14.54 11.26 2.27
N GLY A 215 13.44 10.54 2.04
CA GLY A 215 13.39 9.07 2.13
C GLY A 215 12.71 8.55 3.38
N GLU A 216 12.34 9.43 4.30
CA GLU A 216 11.71 9.07 5.55
C GLU A 216 10.26 8.59 5.32
N ILE A 217 9.90 7.46 5.93
CA ILE A 217 8.62 6.78 5.74
C ILE A 217 7.90 6.50 7.06
N GLU A 218 8.56 6.65 8.21
CA GLU A 218 7.90 6.54 9.50
C GLU A 218 7.45 7.93 9.96
N ASP A 219 8.38 8.84 10.18
CA ASP A 219 8.12 10.22 10.62
C ASP A 219 8.40 11.20 9.50
N LEU A 220 7.41 11.48 8.66
CA LEU A 220 7.59 12.27 7.42
C LEU A 220 8.18 13.68 7.62
N ARG A 221 8.30 14.18 8.86
CA ARG A 221 8.85 15.50 9.22
C ARG A 221 8.22 16.65 8.45
N THR A 222 6.95 16.49 8.08
CA THR A 222 6.16 17.54 7.43
C THR A 222 5.96 18.71 8.39
N ASP A 223 5.71 19.90 7.85
CA ASP A 223 5.26 21.03 8.66
C ASP A 223 3.76 21.26 8.41
N ILE A 224 3.04 21.75 9.41
CA ILE A 224 1.63 22.11 9.25
C ILE A 224 1.55 23.56 8.80
N TYR A 225 0.76 23.77 7.76
CA TYR A 225 0.44 25.09 7.27
C TYR A 225 -1.06 25.28 7.15
N VAL A 226 -1.48 26.53 7.18
CA VAL A 226 -2.87 26.93 7.07
C VAL A 226 -3.05 27.83 5.86
N MET A 227 -4.12 27.59 5.10
CA MET A 227 -4.49 28.36 3.92
C MET A 227 -6.01 28.56 3.84
N ASN A 228 -6.45 29.50 3.01
CA ASN A 228 -7.88 29.78 2.81
C ASN A 228 -8.53 28.76 1.86
N VAL A 229 -9.78 28.42 2.12
CA VAL A 229 -10.54 27.47 1.28
C VAL A 229 -10.95 28.10 -0.08
N GLN A 230 -11.18 29.42 -0.15
CA GLN A 230 -11.86 30.08 -1.29
C GLN A 230 -11.14 31.33 -1.86
N LYS A 231 -9.86 31.59 -1.52
CA LYS A 231 -9.15 32.82 -1.95
C LYS A 231 -7.76 32.56 -2.55
N PRO A 232 -7.49 33.00 -3.78
CA PRO A 232 -6.15 33.34 -4.25
C PRO A 232 -5.74 34.76 -3.78
N PRO A 233 -4.49 35.00 -3.38
CA PRO A 233 -3.50 33.96 -3.08
C PRO A 233 -3.97 33.14 -1.87
N LEU A 234 -3.65 31.85 -1.86
CA LEU A 234 -4.05 30.89 -0.81
C LEU A 234 -3.68 31.33 0.62
N GLY A 235 -2.84 32.37 0.76
CA GLY A 235 -2.61 33.07 2.02
C GLY A 235 -1.65 32.34 2.95
N ARG A 236 -0.80 31.48 2.39
CA ARG A 236 0.12 30.62 3.13
C ARG A 236 1.55 31.17 3.04
N SER A 237 1.99 31.90 4.06
CA SER A 237 3.32 32.56 4.10
C SER A 237 4.39 31.79 4.88
N GLY A 238 4.00 30.81 5.71
CA GLY A 238 4.91 29.99 6.49
C GLY A 238 4.17 28.94 7.31
N PRO A 239 4.89 27.95 7.86
CA PRO A 239 4.28 26.91 8.67
C PRO A 239 3.81 27.49 10.00
N VAL A 240 2.65 27.01 10.45
CA VAL A 240 2.13 27.34 11.79
C VAL A 240 2.76 26.46 12.86
N ILE A 241 3.04 25.19 12.51
CA ILE A 241 3.63 24.18 13.39
C ILE A 241 4.74 23.47 12.60
N LYS A 242 5.90 23.30 13.23
CA LYS A 242 7.02 22.55 12.67
C LYS A 242 6.93 21.07 13.03
N ASN A 243 7.38 20.19 12.14
CA ASN A 243 7.40 18.74 12.38
C ASN A 243 6.05 18.19 12.89
N GLY A 244 4.98 18.32 12.13
CA GLY A 244 3.65 17.87 12.53
C GLY A 244 2.87 17.33 11.35
N GLY A 245 2.21 16.19 11.56
CA GLY A 245 1.30 15.57 10.58
C GLY A 245 -0.15 15.61 11.03
N TRP A 246 -1.04 15.08 10.19
CA TRP A 246 -2.45 14.81 10.51
C TRP A 246 -3.16 15.90 11.34
N PRO A 247 -3.23 17.15 10.86
CA PRO A 247 -3.90 18.22 11.59
C PRO A 247 -5.41 17.96 11.73
N THR A 248 -6.00 18.47 12.80
CA THR A 248 -7.46 18.51 13.01
C THR A 248 -7.81 19.73 13.88
N TRP A 249 -8.98 20.33 13.70
CA TRP A 249 -9.33 21.59 14.36
C TRP A 249 -10.28 21.37 15.54
N GLY A 250 -9.90 21.87 16.72
CA GLY A 250 -10.78 21.93 17.90
C GLY A 250 -11.64 23.20 17.96
N SER A 251 -11.14 24.28 17.37
CA SER A 251 -11.88 25.52 17.09
C SER A 251 -11.24 26.25 15.91
N ASP A 252 -11.60 27.49 15.64
CA ASP A 252 -10.86 28.32 14.70
C ASP A 252 -9.48 28.77 15.24
N ASP A 253 -9.20 28.64 16.53
CA ASP A 253 -7.91 29.02 17.10
C ASP A 253 -7.06 27.82 17.54
N VAL A 254 -7.67 26.63 17.66
CA VAL A 254 -7.01 25.44 18.21
C VAL A 254 -6.88 24.33 17.17
N LEU A 255 -5.65 23.84 17.00
CA LEU A 255 -5.31 22.65 16.23
C LEU A 255 -4.86 21.52 17.15
N PHE A 256 -5.15 20.28 16.76
CA PHE A 256 -4.46 19.09 17.25
C PHE A 256 -3.70 18.45 16.10
N PHE A 257 -2.58 17.80 16.42
CA PHE A 257 -1.73 17.12 15.45
C PHE A 257 -0.93 16.01 16.13
N HIS A 258 -0.42 15.06 15.35
CA HIS A 258 0.56 14.10 15.85
C HIS A 258 2.00 14.52 15.50
N ARG A 259 2.95 14.13 16.33
CA ARG A 259 4.39 14.31 16.10
C ARG A 259 5.13 13.18 16.80
N ARG A 260 6.18 12.68 16.16
CA ARG A 260 7.13 11.79 16.83
C ARG A 260 8.15 12.61 17.61
N VAL A 261 8.32 12.29 18.88
CA VAL A 261 9.40 12.81 19.73
C VAL A 261 10.23 11.63 20.17
N ASP A 262 11.52 11.66 19.80
CA ASP A 262 12.43 10.52 19.90
C ASP A 262 11.87 9.27 19.17
N THR A 263 11.42 8.28 19.92
CA THR A 263 10.89 7.01 19.39
C THR A 263 9.39 6.81 19.63
N ILE A 264 8.72 7.84 20.17
CA ILE A 264 7.33 7.77 20.61
C ILE A 264 6.48 8.81 19.88
N TRP A 265 5.38 8.36 19.29
CA TRP A 265 4.34 9.22 18.74
C TRP A 265 3.52 9.86 19.86
N GLY A 266 3.24 11.15 19.73
CA GLY A 266 2.34 11.86 20.64
C GLY A 266 1.38 12.76 19.88
N VAL A 267 0.24 13.05 20.51
CA VAL A 267 -0.71 14.06 20.04
C VAL A 267 -0.54 15.34 20.86
N PHE A 268 -0.54 16.46 20.16
CA PHE A 268 -0.29 17.80 20.68
C PHE A 268 -1.45 18.72 20.33
N ARG A 269 -1.73 19.68 21.21
CA ARG A 269 -2.64 20.81 21.00
C ARG A 269 -1.80 22.05 20.72
N PHE A 270 -2.23 22.87 19.76
CA PHE A 270 -1.61 24.12 19.40
C PHE A 270 -2.64 25.24 19.32
N THR A 271 -2.37 26.36 19.99
CA THR A 271 -3.20 27.58 19.92
C THR A 271 -2.55 28.57 18.95
N LEU A 272 -3.25 28.96 17.87
CA LEU A 272 -2.70 29.82 16.82
C LEU A 272 -2.38 31.24 17.33
N SER A 273 -3.29 31.83 18.10
CA SER A 273 -3.14 33.19 18.62
C SER A 273 -1.97 33.36 19.59
N THR A 274 -1.79 32.41 20.52
CA THR A 274 -0.74 32.46 21.56
C THR A 274 0.53 31.72 21.17
N ARG A 275 0.50 30.88 20.12
CA ARG A 275 1.58 29.94 19.73
C ARG A 275 1.91 28.91 20.81
N GLU A 276 1.02 28.71 21.76
CA GLU A 276 1.18 27.72 22.82
C GLU A 276 1.03 26.30 22.25
N GLU A 277 1.99 25.43 22.56
CA GLU A 277 1.97 24.01 22.20
C GLU A 277 2.00 23.16 23.47
N VAL A 278 1.06 22.22 23.59
CA VAL A 278 0.93 21.33 24.75
C VAL A 278 0.78 19.88 24.28
N ARG A 279 1.61 18.98 24.81
CA ARG A 279 1.43 17.53 24.59
C ARG A 279 0.18 17.06 25.36
N VAL A 280 -0.73 16.42 24.66
CA VAL A 280 -2.01 15.95 25.21
C VAL A 280 -1.90 14.51 25.71
N THR A 281 -1.15 13.67 25.00
CA THR A 281 -1.07 12.24 25.32
C THR A 281 0.18 11.91 26.15
N PRO A 282 0.13 10.89 27.01
CA PRO A 282 1.26 10.45 27.82
C PRO A 282 2.51 10.10 26.98
N LYS A 283 3.69 10.06 27.63
CA LYS A 283 4.99 9.83 26.97
C LYS A 283 5.39 8.36 26.88
N GLU A 284 4.66 7.51 27.58
CA GLU A 284 4.96 6.10 27.78
C GLU A 284 4.50 5.23 26.60
N PHE A 285 3.65 5.76 25.72
CA PHE A 285 3.08 5.02 24.60
C PHE A 285 2.80 5.88 23.38
N ASP A 286 2.61 5.22 22.24
CA ASP A 286 2.36 5.86 20.95
C ASP A 286 0.91 6.35 20.85
N ALA A 287 0.72 7.58 20.39
CA ALA A 287 -0.59 8.14 20.03
C ALA A 287 -0.52 8.94 18.72
N MET A 288 -1.50 8.71 17.84
CA MET A 288 -1.48 9.21 16.46
C MET A 288 -2.89 9.44 15.89
N THR A 289 -2.94 10.08 14.72
CA THR A 289 -4.15 10.31 13.91
C THR A 289 -5.30 10.97 14.69
N PRO A 290 -5.08 12.16 15.26
CA PRO A 290 -6.09 12.81 16.09
C PRO A 290 -7.34 13.23 15.32
N ALA A 291 -8.47 13.23 16.01
CA ALA A 291 -9.73 13.82 15.57
C ALA A 291 -10.30 14.69 16.70
N ALA A 292 -10.25 16.00 16.52
CA ALA A 292 -10.68 16.95 17.54
C ALA A 292 -12.20 16.91 17.73
N ILE A 293 -12.62 16.97 18.98
CA ILE A 293 -14.02 17.03 19.41
C ILE A 293 -14.36 18.46 19.85
N SER A 294 -13.43 19.11 20.55
CA SER A 294 -13.51 20.49 21.01
C SER A 294 -12.12 21.08 21.16
N GLU A 295 -12.00 22.29 21.71
CA GLU A 295 -10.71 22.89 22.05
C GLU A 295 -9.88 22.11 23.09
N THR A 296 -10.53 21.26 23.89
CA THR A 296 -9.88 20.51 24.97
C THR A 296 -9.96 18.99 24.80
N LYS A 297 -10.85 18.48 23.95
CA LYS A 297 -11.06 17.05 23.77
C LYS A 297 -10.68 16.56 22.38
N VAL A 298 -9.97 15.45 22.33
CA VAL A 298 -9.49 14.82 21.09
C VAL A 298 -9.59 13.31 21.16
N ALA A 299 -10.16 12.68 20.14
CA ALA A 299 -10.08 11.24 19.94
C ALA A 299 -8.77 10.90 19.21
N VAL A 300 -8.06 9.88 19.69
CA VAL A 300 -6.74 9.49 19.15
C VAL A 300 -6.67 7.98 19.05
N ALA A 301 -5.87 7.48 18.11
CA ALA A 301 -5.46 6.09 18.11
C ALA A 301 -4.23 5.93 19.02
N THR A 302 -4.19 4.90 19.87
CA THR A 302 -3.11 4.59 20.81
C THR A 302 -2.58 3.18 20.61
N ILE A 303 -1.27 2.98 20.84
CA ILE A 303 -0.65 1.66 20.99
C ILE A 303 0.14 1.70 22.30
N ARG A 304 -0.38 1.04 23.34
CA ARG A 304 0.17 1.11 24.71
C ARG A 304 1.44 0.29 24.90
N LYS A 305 1.61 -0.76 24.10
CA LYS A 305 2.79 -1.64 24.11
C LYS A 305 3.15 -2.03 22.68
N LYS A 306 4.42 -1.92 22.29
CA LYS A 306 4.87 -2.40 20.98
C LYS A 306 4.83 -3.94 20.93
N SER A 307 4.49 -4.50 19.77
CA SER A 307 4.59 -5.95 19.52
C SER A 307 5.80 -6.28 18.67
N GLN A 308 6.33 -7.49 18.87
CA GLN A 308 7.30 -8.12 17.99
C GLN A 308 6.59 -9.15 17.11
N PHE A 309 7.21 -9.52 15.99
CA PHE A 309 6.59 -10.46 15.06
C PHE A 309 6.26 -11.84 15.67
N SER A 310 7.11 -12.32 16.58
CA SER A 310 6.89 -13.61 17.25
C SER A 310 5.79 -13.58 18.31
N ASP A 311 5.23 -12.40 18.61
CA ASP A 311 4.27 -12.25 19.70
C ASP A 311 2.89 -12.79 19.30
N VAL A 312 2.26 -13.51 20.22
CA VAL A 312 0.80 -13.53 20.29
C VAL A 312 0.37 -12.26 21.00
N ARG A 313 -0.24 -11.32 20.27
CA ARG A 313 -0.52 -9.97 20.80
C ARG A 313 -1.48 -10.01 21.99
N VAL A 314 -1.13 -9.27 23.04
CA VAL A 314 -2.01 -8.94 24.18
C VAL A 314 -2.79 -7.64 23.90
N GLU A 315 -3.86 -7.37 24.66
CA GLU A 315 -4.76 -6.21 24.45
C GLU A 315 -4.00 -4.88 24.28
N GLU A 316 -3.02 -4.60 25.14
CA GLU A 316 -2.25 -3.34 25.11
C GLU A 316 -1.40 -3.17 23.85
N GLN A 317 -1.17 -4.26 23.11
CA GLN A 317 -0.45 -4.24 21.85
C GLN A 317 -1.34 -3.88 20.66
N TYR A 318 -2.67 -3.93 20.80
CA TYR A 318 -3.62 -3.53 19.76
C TYR A 318 -3.77 -2.01 19.69
N ARG A 319 -4.03 -1.52 18.48
CA ARG A 319 -4.34 -0.11 18.23
C ARG A 319 -5.77 0.18 18.69
N HIS A 320 -5.91 1.06 19.67
CA HIS A 320 -7.22 1.41 20.24
C HIS A 320 -7.55 2.89 20.04
N ILE A 321 -8.84 3.21 20.02
CA ILE A 321 -9.34 4.59 20.03
C ILE A 321 -9.67 4.99 21.47
N GLU A 322 -9.10 6.10 21.89
CA GLU A 322 -9.28 6.70 23.21
C GLU A 322 -9.55 8.21 23.06
N ILE A 323 -10.28 8.80 24.01
CA ILE A 323 -10.48 10.25 24.06
C ILE A 323 -9.69 10.83 25.22
N PHE A 324 -8.88 11.84 24.93
CA PHE A 324 -8.13 12.60 25.92
C PHE A 324 -8.76 13.97 26.11
N ASP A 325 -8.78 14.44 27.35
CA ASP A 325 -9.06 15.83 27.71
C ASP A 325 -7.75 16.48 28.15
N VAL A 326 -7.40 17.64 27.57
CA VAL A 326 -6.17 18.37 27.92
C VAL A 326 -6.13 18.72 29.41
N THR A 327 -7.28 18.88 30.06
CA THR A 327 -7.33 19.20 31.50
C THR A 327 -7.14 17.99 32.41
N SER A 328 -7.22 16.76 31.89
CA SER A 328 -7.09 15.51 32.65
C SER A 328 -6.58 14.35 31.78
N PRO A 329 -5.39 14.48 31.17
CA PRO A 329 -4.87 13.54 30.18
C PRO A 329 -4.60 12.13 30.73
N GLU A 330 -4.48 11.99 32.06
CA GLU A 330 -4.24 10.74 32.75
C GLU A 330 -5.49 9.84 32.88
N LYS A 331 -6.68 10.37 32.56
CA LYS A 331 -7.97 9.64 32.64
C LYS A 331 -8.67 9.56 31.28
N PRO A 332 -8.06 8.92 30.26
CA PRO A 332 -8.67 8.84 28.94
C PRO A 332 -9.94 7.99 28.95
N VAL A 333 -10.89 8.35 28.10
CA VAL A 333 -12.08 7.55 27.86
C VAL A 333 -11.76 6.49 26.82
N LYS A 334 -11.71 5.23 27.26
CA LYS A 334 -11.45 4.07 26.41
C LYS A 334 -12.69 3.72 25.58
N ILE A 335 -12.59 3.81 24.25
CA ILE A 335 -13.68 3.48 23.34
C ILE A 335 -13.55 2.03 22.90
N THR A 336 -12.54 1.70 22.10
CA THR A 336 -12.49 0.41 21.41
C THR A 336 -11.93 -0.72 22.25
N GLN A 337 -11.13 -0.43 23.29
CA GLN A 337 -10.70 -1.47 24.22
C GLN A 337 -11.89 -2.11 24.95
N LYS A 338 -12.99 -1.36 25.16
CA LYS A 338 -14.21 -1.89 25.79
C LYS A 338 -15.09 -2.69 24.83
N THR A 339 -15.12 -2.32 23.55
CA THR A 339 -15.98 -2.97 22.56
C THR A 339 -15.32 -4.16 21.89
N ARG A 340 -14.03 -4.03 21.56
CA ARG A 340 -13.21 -5.02 20.86
C ARG A 340 -11.73 -4.94 21.33
N PRO A 341 -11.39 -5.51 22.49
CA PRO A 341 -10.05 -5.39 23.10
C PRO A 341 -8.91 -6.03 22.31
N LYS A 342 -9.21 -6.93 21.37
CA LYS A 342 -8.21 -7.62 20.56
C LYS A 342 -8.37 -7.32 19.07
N THR A 343 -8.64 -6.06 18.74
CA THR A 343 -8.78 -5.60 17.35
C THR A 343 -8.04 -4.28 17.15
N ASP A 344 -7.35 -4.13 16.02
CA ASP A 344 -6.78 -2.84 15.61
C ASP A 344 -7.86 -1.91 15.04
N HIS A 345 -7.83 -0.66 15.47
CA HIS A 345 -8.75 0.39 15.04
C HIS A 345 -7.99 1.61 14.54
N PHE A 346 -8.43 2.17 13.42
CA PHE A 346 -7.66 3.14 12.66
C PHE A 346 -8.45 4.43 12.41
N ASN A 347 -7.69 5.53 12.41
CA ASN A 347 -8.03 6.90 12.01
C ASN A 347 -9.43 7.33 12.47
N PRO A 348 -9.56 7.74 13.75
CA PRO A 348 -10.84 8.12 14.31
C PRO A 348 -11.44 9.34 13.60
N PHE A 349 -12.76 9.47 13.67
CA PHE A 349 -13.50 10.66 13.26
C PHE A 349 -14.69 10.90 14.19
N VAL A 350 -15.16 12.15 14.23
CA VAL A 350 -16.20 12.57 15.17
C VAL A 350 -17.57 12.56 14.49
N LEU A 351 -18.57 12.04 15.19
CA LEU A 351 -19.98 12.02 14.81
C LEU A 351 -20.84 12.67 15.91
N ASP A 352 -22.06 13.06 15.54
CA ASP A 352 -23.12 13.45 16.48
C ASP A 352 -22.65 14.50 17.52
N GLY A 353 -21.94 15.52 17.06
CA GLY A 353 -21.42 16.61 17.89
C GLY A 353 -20.40 16.18 18.94
N GLY A 354 -19.76 15.02 18.79
CA GLY A 354 -18.81 14.48 19.77
C GLY A 354 -19.37 13.38 20.65
N SER A 355 -20.67 13.05 20.56
CA SER A 355 -21.27 11.97 21.36
C SER A 355 -20.96 10.56 20.84
N ARG A 356 -20.44 10.46 19.61
CA ARG A 356 -20.07 9.21 18.95
C ARG A 356 -18.74 9.37 18.21
N ILE A 357 -17.89 8.35 18.30
CA ILE A 357 -16.59 8.29 17.61
C ILE A 357 -16.62 7.17 16.59
N GLY A 358 -16.35 7.53 15.34
CA GLY A 358 -16.13 6.60 14.25
C GLY A 358 -14.67 6.22 14.08
N TYR A 359 -14.43 5.08 13.44
CA TYR A 359 -13.11 4.53 13.12
C TYR A 359 -13.27 3.47 12.02
N HIS A 360 -12.17 2.95 11.49
CA HIS A 360 -12.21 1.78 10.62
C HIS A 360 -11.42 0.61 11.20
N ARG A 361 -11.90 -0.60 10.89
CA ARG A 361 -11.29 -1.88 11.27
C ARG A 361 -11.67 -2.96 10.26
N CYS A 362 -10.99 -4.09 10.29
CA CYS A 362 -11.32 -5.23 9.44
C CYS A 362 -12.67 -5.86 9.82
N LYS A 363 -13.37 -6.44 8.85
CA LYS A 363 -14.62 -7.21 9.05
C LYS A 363 -14.37 -8.70 9.34
N SER A 364 -13.46 -8.97 10.28
CA SER A 364 -13.04 -10.34 10.62
C SER A 364 -14.23 -11.25 11.02
N GLU A 365 -15.27 -10.69 11.65
CA GLU A 365 -16.46 -11.43 12.07
C GLU A 365 -17.20 -12.11 10.92
N GLN A 366 -17.13 -11.56 9.71
CA GLN A 366 -17.76 -12.15 8.52
C GLN A 366 -17.09 -13.47 8.10
N LEU A 367 -15.86 -13.71 8.56
CA LEU A 367 -15.20 -15.00 8.40
C LEU A 367 -15.78 -16.06 9.36
N HIS A 368 -16.41 -15.67 10.47
CA HIS A 368 -16.91 -16.58 11.50
C HIS A 368 -18.42 -16.85 11.46
N GLN A 369 -19.21 -16.04 10.73
CA GLN A 369 -20.67 -16.09 10.75
C GLN A 369 -21.31 -17.22 9.92
N ASN A 370 -20.55 -17.94 9.10
CA ASN A 370 -21.05 -19.14 8.45
C ASN A 370 -20.82 -20.34 9.37
N GLY A 371 -21.80 -20.68 10.20
CA GLY A 371 -21.88 -21.96 10.94
C GLY A 371 -21.95 -23.21 10.03
N GLY A 372 -21.44 -23.12 8.80
CA GLY A 372 -21.16 -24.20 7.86
C GLY A 372 -19.69 -24.17 7.45
N SER A 373 -19.16 -25.31 7.03
CA SER A 373 -17.76 -25.71 6.81
C SER A 373 -16.81 -24.84 5.94
N SER A 374 -17.06 -23.56 5.69
CA SER A 374 -16.16 -22.72 4.87
C SER A 374 -16.27 -21.22 5.21
N SER A 375 -15.34 -20.71 6.01
CA SER A 375 -15.01 -19.28 6.06
C SER A 375 -14.29 -18.93 4.75
N THR A 376 -14.83 -18.10 3.88
CA THR A 376 -14.15 -17.74 2.61
C THR A 376 -14.08 -16.23 2.45
N VAL A 377 -12.87 -15.70 2.20
CA VAL A 377 -12.72 -14.36 1.60
C VAL A 377 -13.10 -14.53 0.12
N PRO A 378 -14.06 -13.79 -0.42
CA PRO A 378 -14.67 -14.11 -1.71
C PRO A 378 -13.72 -14.11 -2.91
N ASN A 379 -12.65 -13.33 -2.88
CA ASN A 379 -11.81 -13.08 -4.06
C ASN A 379 -10.33 -13.24 -3.76
N ASN A 380 -9.64 -13.95 -4.65
CA ASN A 380 -8.21 -14.23 -4.57
C ASN A 380 -7.36 -13.16 -5.26
N PHE A 381 -7.94 -12.54 -6.30
CA PHE A 381 -7.27 -11.57 -7.15
C PHE A 381 -8.15 -10.33 -7.31
N HIS A 382 -7.53 -9.14 -7.33
CA HIS A 382 -8.24 -7.88 -7.51
C HIS A 382 -7.71 -7.18 -8.75
N LYS A 383 -8.52 -7.03 -9.80
CA LYS A 383 -8.17 -6.28 -11.02
C LYS A 383 -8.28 -4.78 -10.76
N LEU A 384 -7.32 -3.99 -11.25
CA LEU A 384 -7.30 -2.52 -11.13
C LEU A 384 -7.36 -1.87 -12.51
N GLN A 385 -7.90 -0.66 -12.57
CA GLN A 385 -7.71 0.18 -13.73
C GLN A 385 -6.23 0.56 -13.89
N SER A 386 -5.72 0.40 -15.11
CA SER A 386 -4.37 0.81 -15.51
C SER A 386 -4.37 2.18 -16.20
N PRO A 387 -3.33 3.01 -15.98
CA PRO A 387 -3.14 4.23 -16.77
C PRO A 387 -2.72 3.92 -18.21
N HIS A 388 -2.12 2.75 -18.45
CA HIS A 388 -1.83 2.22 -19.78
C HIS A 388 -2.99 1.36 -20.25
N ARG A 389 -3.69 1.78 -21.31
CA ARG A 389 -4.91 1.10 -21.79
C ARG A 389 -4.67 -0.30 -22.33
N ASP A 390 -3.44 -0.58 -22.73
CA ASP A 390 -2.97 -1.84 -23.30
C ASP A 390 -2.25 -2.74 -22.28
N VAL A 391 -2.21 -2.35 -20.99
CA VAL A 391 -1.61 -3.13 -19.91
C VAL A 391 -2.64 -3.36 -18.79
N GLY A 392 -2.95 -4.61 -18.47
CA GLY A 392 -3.80 -4.97 -17.32
C GLY A 392 -3.05 -4.88 -15.99
N LEU A 393 -3.78 -4.68 -14.89
CA LEU A 393 -3.21 -4.66 -13.53
C LEU A 393 -4.04 -5.54 -12.59
N PHE A 394 -3.38 -6.37 -11.80
CA PHE A 394 -4.06 -7.09 -10.72
C PHE A 394 -3.18 -7.30 -9.49
N ARG A 395 -3.81 -7.20 -8.32
CA ARG A 395 -3.20 -7.53 -7.03
C ARG A 395 -3.32 -9.02 -6.77
N VAL A 396 -2.22 -9.62 -6.33
CA VAL A 396 -2.13 -11.00 -5.85
C VAL A 396 -1.95 -11.03 -4.34
N SER A 397 -2.19 -12.18 -3.70
CA SER A 397 -2.17 -12.27 -2.23
C SER A 397 -0.79 -12.51 -1.61
N GLY A 398 0.16 -13.08 -2.36
CA GLY A 398 1.49 -13.43 -1.83
C GLY A 398 2.64 -12.65 -2.46
N VAL A 399 3.79 -12.70 -1.79
CA VAL A 399 4.99 -11.97 -2.18
C VAL A 399 5.76 -12.68 -3.29
N CYS A 400 6.56 -11.90 -4.03
CA CYS A 400 7.41 -12.38 -5.13
C CYS A 400 6.64 -13.24 -6.15
N PRO A 401 5.57 -12.71 -6.77
CA PRO A 401 4.86 -13.44 -7.80
C PRO A 401 5.76 -13.73 -9.00
N THR A 402 5.51 -14.86 -9.66
CA THR A 402 6.08 -15.22 -10.95
C THR A 402 5.01 -15.88 -11.81
N ILE A 403 5.12 -15.69 -13.12
CA ILE A 403 4.13 -16.19 -14.08
C ILE A 403 4.86 -17.02 -15.14
N SER A 404 4.22 -18.11 -15.60
CA SER A 404 4.71 -18.87 -16.75
C SER A 404 4.69 -18.03 -18.03
N LYS A 405 5.54 -18.36 -19.02
CA LYS A 405 5.62 -17.60 -20.28
C LYS A 405 4.28 -17.52 -21.01
N ASP A 406 3.48 -18.58 -20.90
CA ASP A 406 2.13 -18.70 -21.44
C ASP A 406 1.04 -18.20 -20.47
N GLY A 407 1.39 -17.51 -19.38
CA GLY A 407 0.47 -16.87 -18.43
C GLY A 407 -0.55 -17.75 -17.74
N SER A 408 -0.55 -19.05 -18.02
CA SER A 408 -1.54 -20.00 -17.51
C SER A 408 -1.33 -20.30 -16.03
N LYS A 409 -0.14 -20.03 -15.50
CA LYS A 409 0.29 -20.40 -14.15
C LYS A 409 0.87 -19.19 -13.43
N LEU A 410 0.35 -18.92 -12.24
CA LEU A 410 0.85 -17.90 -11.32
C LEU A 410 1.33 -18.58 -10.05
N ALA A 411 2.59 -18.38 -9.69
CA ALA A 411 3.14 -18.82 -8.42
C ALA A 411 3.54 -17.63 -7.54
N PHE A 412 3.42 -17.78 -6.23
CA PHE A 412 3.84 -16.76 -5.26
C PHE A 412 4.23 -17.42 -3.93
N VAL A 413 5.02 -16.72 -3.13
CA VAL A 413 5.36 -17.15 -1.78
C VAL A 413 4.33 -16.62 -0.81
N ASP A 414 4.01 -17.43 0.19
CA ASP A 414 3.18 -17.00 1.29
C ASP A 414 3.84 -15.89 2.12
N ASN A 415 3.04 -15.12 2.84
CA ASN A 415 3.57 -14.01 3.63
C ASN A 415 4.29 -14.47 4.92
N GLU A 416 4.17 -15.76 5.28
CA GLU A 416 5.01 -16.39 6.31
C GLU A 416 6.40 -16.78 5.78
N PHE A 417 6.64 -16.65 4.46
CA PHE A 417 7.86 -17.11 3.79
C PHE A 417 8.13 -18.59 4.07
N LYS A 418 7.09 -19.43 4.05
CA LYS A 418 7.08 -20.85 4.42
C LYS A 418 6.63 -21.75 3.27
N ALA A 419 5.72 -21.28 2.42
CA ALA A 419 5.13 -22.07 1.34
C ALA A 419 5.06 -21.32 0.01
N VAL A 420 5.14 -22.08 -1.08
CA VAL A 420 4.87 -21.61 -2.44
C VAL A 420 3.51 -22.10 -2.87
N TRP A 421 2.70 -21.17 -3.33
CA TRP A 421 1.38 -21.42 -3.89
C TRP A 421 1.45 -21.34 -5.41
N LEU A 422 0.68 -22.19 -6.07
CA LEU A 422 0.45 -22.19 -7.52
C LEU A 422 -1.05 -22.03 -7.77
N ALA A 423 -1.40 -21.12 -8.66
CA ALA A 423 -2.71 -20.97 -9.25
C ALA A 423 -2.62 -21.28 -10.76
N ASP A 424 -3.42 -22.24 -11.21
CA ASP A 424 -3.52 -22.66 -12.62
C ASP A 424 -4.93 -23.23 -12.92
N SER A 425 -5.10 -23.97 -14.01
CA SER A 425 -6.36 -24.63 -14.38
C SER A 425 -6.87 -25.67 -13.38
N HIS A 426 -6.00 -26.19 -12.51
CA HIS A 426 -6.38 -27.06 -11.39
C HIS A 426 -6.65 -26.26 -10.12
N GLY A 427 -6.63 -24.93 -10.17
CA GLY A 427 -6.88 -24.08 -9.03
C GLY A 427 -5.65 -23.79 -8.16
N LEU A 428 -5.88 -23.00 -7.12
CA LEU A 428 -4.92 -22.58 -6.11
C LEU A 428 -4.57 -23.75 -5.18
N ARG A 429 -3.27 -24.04 -5.03
CA ARG A 429 -2.75 -25.09 -4.13
C ARG A 429 -1.31 -24.82 -3.70
N VAL A 430 -0.89 -25.40 -2.57
CA VAL A 430 0.51 -25.41 -2.14
C VAL A 430 1.30 -26.43 -2.97
N VAL A 431 2.43 -25.99 -3.54
CA VAL A 431 3.32 -26.83 -4.37
C VAL A 431 4.69 -27.05 -3.73
N TYR A 432 5.05 -26.25 -2.73
CA TYR A 432 6.27 -26.38 -1.94
C TYR A 432 6.08 -25.82 -0.54
N GLU A 433 6.67 -26.45 0.48
CA GLU A 433 6.61 -25.99 1.86
C GLU A 433 7.90 -26.34 2.62
N LYS A 434 8.29 -25.49 3.57
CA LYS A 434 9.30 -25.79 4.59
C LYS A 434 8.73 -25.69 6.01
N LYS A 435 9.43 -26.32 6.96
CA LYS A 435 9.10 -26.20 8.39
C LYS A 435 9.63 -24.87 8.92
N GLY A 436 8.80 -24.16 9.67
CA GLY A 436 9.13 -22.87 10.29
C GLY A 436 8.92 -21.67 9.34
N PRO A 437 8.64 -20.48 9.89
CA PRO A 437 8.53 -19.26 9.09
C PRO A 437 9.90 -18.88 8.49
N ASN A 438 9.90 -17.97 7.51
CA ASN A 438 11.12 -17.40 6.94
C ASN A 438 12.12 -18.45 6.41
N SER A 439 11.64 -19.41 5.62
CA SER A 439 12.40 -20.53 5.06
C SER A 439 12.32 -20.67 3.53
N VAL A 440 11.39 -19.95 2.89
CA VAL A 440 11.13 -19.94 1.45
C VAL A 440 11.06 -18.49 1.00
N PHE A 441 11.79 -18.15 -0.06
CA PHE A 441 11.95 -16.78 -0.48
C PHE A 441 12.12 -16.67 -2.00
N SER A 442 11.40 -15.74 -2.63
CA SER A 442 11.40 -15.50 -4.08
C SER A 442 11.08 -16.73 -4.95
N THR A 443 10.35 -16.51 -6.04
CA THR A 443 10.08 -17.55 -7.03
C THR A 443 10.40 -17.05 -8.43
N ALA A 444 10.72 -17.97 -9.35
CA ALA A 444 10.88 -17.66 -10.77
C ALA A 444 10.47 -18.85 -11.63
N TRP A 445 9.57 -18.63 -12.57
CA TRP A 445 9.12 -19.66 -13.50
C TRP A 445 10.12 -19.83 -14.65
N ASN A 446 10.37 -21.06 -15.08
CA ASN A 446 11.19 -21.31 -16.28
C ASN A 446 10.51 -20.76 -17.53
N GLN A 447 11.19 -19.89 -18.26
CA GLN A 447 10.59 -19.20 -19.41
C GLN A 447 10.57 -20.04 -20.69
N ASN A 448 11.04 -21.29 -20.68
CA ASN A 448 10.77 -22.23 -21.76
C ASN A 448 9.38 -22.88 -21.55
N PRO A 449 8.43 -22.69 -22.48
CA PRO A 449 7.07 -23.22 -22.33
C PRO A 449 7.01 -24.75 -22.32
N ALA A 450 8.06 -25.45 -22.77
CA ALA A 450 8.16 -26.90 -22.70
C ALA A 450 8.55 -27.42 -21.31
N LEU A 451 8.99 -26.56 -20.39
CA LEU A 451 9.48 -26.94 -19.06
C LEU A 451 8.53 -26.48 -17.96
N ASP A 452 7.95 -27.44 -17.25
CA ASP A 452 7.15 -27.20 -16.05
C ASP A 452 8.05 -27.13 -14.81
N THR A 453 8.91 -26.11 -14.75
CA THR A 453 9.90 -25.95 -13.67
C THR A 453 9.77 -24.60 -12.98
N LEU A 454 9.65 -24.65 -11.65
CA LEU A 454 9.64 -23.48 -10.78
C LEU A 454 10.92 -23.43 -9.96
N TYR A 455 11.61 -22.29 -9.99
CA TYR A 455 12.76 -22.03 -9.15
C TYR A 455 12.32 -21.33 -7.87
N VAL A 456 12.83 -21.80 -6.73
CA VAL A 456 12.47 -21.31 -5.40
C VAL A 456 13.75 -21.12 -4.57
N CYS A 457 13.92 -19.98 -3.89
CA CYS A 457 15.03 -19.85 -2.93
C CYS A 457 14.60 -20.39 -1.57
N VAL A 458 15.51 -21.12 -0.91
CA VAL A 458 15.26 -21.86 0.33
C VAL A 458 16.34 -21.50 1.34
N GLY A 459 15.92 -20.99 2.49
CA GLY A 459 16.77 -20.41 3.54
C GLY A 459 16.15 -19.13 4.12
N PRO A 460 16.76 -18.56 5.17
CA PRO A 460 16.28 -17.32 5.76
C PRO A 460 16.39 -16.16 4.77
N SER A 461 15.29 -15.44 4.58
CA SER A 461 15.29 -14.20 3.81
C SER A 461 16.10 -13.12 4.55
N PHE A 462 16.71 -12.21 3.78
CA PHE A 462 17.43 -11.03 4.25
C PHE A 462 18.67 -11.24 5.16
N SER A 463 19.10 -12.49 5.39
CA SER A 463 20.34 -12.79 6.13
C SER A 463 21.51 -13.05 5.18
N ALA A 464 22.35 -12.05 4.94
CA ALA A 464 23.49 -12.17 4.04
C ALA A 464 24.59 -13.14 4.53
N ASP A 465 24.63 -13.39 5.84
CA ASP A 465 25.56 -14.32 6.51
C ASP A 465 25.07 -15.78 6.46
N LYS A 466 23.79 -16.01 6.14
CA LYS A 466 23.20 -17.34 6.09
C LYS A 466 23.09 -17.85 4.65
N PRO A 467 23.26 -19.16 4.44
CA PRO A 467 22.99 -19.78 3.15
C PRO A 467 21.53 -19.60 2.72
N LEU A 468 21.34 -19.20 1.47
CA LEU A 468 20.04 -19.14 0.79
C LEU A 468 20.26 -19.83 -0.56
N GLN A 469 19.53 -20.92 -0.83
CA GLN A 469 19.85 -21.81 -1.95
C GLN A 469 18.72 -21.87 -2.96
N ILE A 470 19.05 -21.93 -4.24
CA ILE A 470 18.07 -22.07 -5.31
C ILE A 470 17.76 -23.56 -5.49
N TYR A 471 16.48 -23.89 -5.51
CA TYR A 471 15.96 -25.21 -5.83
C TYR A 471 15.13 -25.12 -7.10
N ALA A 472 15.27 -26.11 -7.99
CA ALA A 472 14.32 -26.39 -9.04
C ALA A 472 13.26 -27.36 -8.51
N ILE A 473 12.00 -27.06 -8.79
CA ILE A 473 10.87 -27.96 -8.59
C ILE A 473 10.34 -28.27 -9.97
N HIS A 474 10.41 -29.53 -10.37
CA HIS A 474 9.92 -30.01 -11.65
C HIS A 474 8.51 -30.57 -11.51
N ASP A 475 7.77 -30.59 -12.63
CA ASP A 475 6.42 -31.12 -12.74
C ASP A 475 5.46 -30.43 -11.75
N VAL A 476 5.67 -29.13 -11.53
CA VAL A 476 4.98 -28.31 -10.51
C VAL A 476 3.47 -28.37 -10.67
N SER A 477 3.01 -28.35 -11.93
CA SER A 477 1.61 -28.34 -12.32
C SER A 477 0.93 -29.69 -12.06
N THR A 478 1.68 -30.78 -11.96
CA THR A 478 1.12 -32.10 -11.62
C THR A 478 0.57 -32.10 -10.19
N LEU A 479 -0.41 -32.96 -9.91
CA LEU A 479 -1.03 -33.04 -8.57
C LEU A 479 -0.14 -33.77 -7.55
N GLY A 480 0.90 -34.50 -7.99
CA GLY A 480 1.86 -35.20 -7.14
C GLY A 480 3.06 -35.70 -7.93
N GLY A 481 4.10 -36.17 -7.24
CA GLY A 481 5.33 -36.67 -7.89
C GLY A 481 6.37 -35.59 -8.22
N ARG A 482 6.20 -34.37 -7.70
CA ARG A 482 7.12 -33.23 -7.90
C ARG A 482 8.54 -33.59 -7.46
N GLN A 483 9.50 -33.41 -8.36
CA GLN A 483 10.91 -33.63 -8.07
C GLN A 483 11.57 -32.32 -7.68
N GLN A 484 12.31 -32.34 -6.57
CA GLN A 484 13.08 -31.18 -6.11
C GLN A 484 14.58 -31.43 -6.32
N ARG A 485 15.27 -30.46 -6.89
CA ARG A 485 16.73 -30.48 -7.07
C ARG A 485 17.33 -29.20 -6.54
N ARG A 486 18.30 -29.32 -5.64
CA ARG A 486 19.12 -28.17 -5.24
C ARG A 486 20.06 -27.80 -6.39
N LEU A 487 20.11 -26.51 -6.75
CA LEU A 487 20.95 -26.01 -7.84
C LEU A 487 22.18 -25.23 -7.37
N THR A 488 22.20 -24.74 -6.12
CA THR A 488 23.33 -23.99 -5.55
C THR A 488 23.72 -24.49 -4.15
N SER A 489 24.89 -24.07 -3.67
CA SER A 489 25.43 -24.41 -2.35
C SER A 489 26.17 -23.22 -1.70
N GLY A 490 26.39 -23.32 -0.38
CA GLY A 490 27.38 -22.55 0.39
C GLY A 490 27.13 -21.05 0.62
N PHE A 491 26.36 -20.37 -0.23
CA PHE A 491 26.27 -18.91 -0.26
C PHE A 491 24.83 -18.39 -0.15
N ASN A 492 24.67 -17.08 -0.04
CA ASN A 492 23.37 -16.44 -0.22
C ASN A 492 23.11 -16.25 -1.72
N ASN A 493 22.42 -17.22 -2.31
CA ASN A 493 22.02 -17.28 -3.70
C ASN A 493 20.52 -16.95 -3.82
N ALA A 494 20.14 -15.93 -4.58
CA ALA A 494 18.75 -15.47 -4.60
C ALA A 494 18.33 -14.82 -5.93
N PHE A 495 17.03 -14.58 -6.05
CA PHE A 495 16.39 -13.89 -7.19
C PHE A 495 16.81 -14.49 -8.55
N PRO A 496 16.60 -15.80 -8.77
CA PRO A 496 16.89 -16.40 -10.06
C PRO A 496 15.98 -15.81 -11.15
N SER A 497 16.45 -15.81 -12.39
CA SER A 497 15.64 -15.56 -13.57
C SER A 497 16.10 -16.44 -14.73
N SER A 498 15.15 -17.10 -15.38
CA SER A 498 15.35 -18.04 -16.48
C SER A 498 15.63 -17.30 -17.78
N SER A 499 16.60 -17.78 -18.56
CA SER A 499 16.71 -17.42 -19.98
C SER A 499 15.47 -17.87 -20.77
N PRO A 500 15.17 -17.25 -21.93
CA PRO A 500 14.01 -17.61 -22.77
C PRO A 500 13.98 -19.07 -23.21
N ASP A 501 15.14 -19.67 -23.44
CA ASP A 501 15.32 -21.08 -23.80
C ASP A 501 15.24 -22.03 -22.59
N GLY A 502 15.18 -21.50 -21.37
CA GLY A 502 15.06 -22.26 -20.12
C GLY A 502 16.32 -23.01 -19.69
N GLY A 503 17.41 -22.94 -20.46
CA GLY A 503 18.64 -23.69 -20.23
C GLY A 503 19.56 -23.04 -19.19
N ARG A 504 19.43 -21.73 -18.96
CA ARG A 504 20.31 -20.94 -18.08
C ARG A 504 19.52 -20.17 -17.04
N LEU A 505 20.19 -19.86 -15.93
CA LEU A 505 19.66 -18.98 -14.89
C LEU A 505 20.65 -17.88 -14.56
N VAL A 506 20.20 -16.62 -14.58
CA VAL A 506 20.91 -15.55 -13.87
C VAL A 506 20.43 -15.50 -12.43
N PHE A 507 21.34 -15.29 -11.49
CA PHE A 507 21.01 -15.15 -10.07
C PHE A 507 22.05 -14.30 -9.35
N ARG A 508 21.66 -13.78 -8.18
CA ARG A 508 22.57 -13.09 -7.27
C ARG A 508 23.32 -14.08 -6.39
N SER A 509 24.61 -13.86 -6.10
CA SER A 509 25.40 -14.64 -5.14
C SER A 509 26.37 -13.79 -4.32
N THR A 510 26.67 -14.22 -3.09
CA THR A 510 27.71 -13.65 -2.21
C THR A 510 29.08 -14.34 -2.34
N ARG A 511 29.25 -15.29 -3.27
CA ARG A 511 30.42 -16.19 -3.32
C ARG A 511 31.77 -15.48 -3.38
N ASP A 512 31.86 -14.38 -4.13
CA ASP A 512 33.08 -13.57 -4.27
C ASP A 512 32.99 -12.22 -3.54
N GLY A 513 32.08 -12.11 -2.58
CA GLY A 513 31.77 -10.85 -1.88
C GLY A 513 32.73 -10.47 -0.75
N GLY A 514 33.75 -11.29 -0.49
CA GLY A 514 34.69 -11.10 0.63
C GLY A 514 34.01 -11.06 2.01
N ASN A 515 34.65 -10.37 2.96
CA ASN A 515 34.13 -10.22 4.33
C ASN A 515 32.86 -9.35 4.39
N LYS A 516 32.71 -8.42 3.44
CA LYS A 516 31.54 -7.54 3.32
C LYS A 516 30.35 -8.21 2.64
N ARG A 517 30.52 -9.44 2.14
CA ARG A 517 29.46 -10.24 1.48
C ARG A 517 28.77 -9.44 0.37
N TYR A 518 29.55 -8.71 -0.42
CA TYR A 518 29.04 -8.06 -1.63
C TYR A 518 28.33 -9.08 -2.51
N LYS A 519 27.28 -8.61 -3.18
CA LYS A 519 26.38 -9.46 -3.96
C LYS A 519 26.57 -9.11 -5.42
N ASN A 520 26.95 -10.08 -6.23
CA ASN A 520 27.06 -9.89 -7.67
C ASN A 520 26.19 -10.90 -8.41
N LEU A 521 26.02 -10.71 -9.70
CA LEU A 521 25.26 -11.61 -10.56
C LEU A 521 26.16 -12.69 -11.15
N TYR A 522 25.57 -13.86 -11.30
CA TYR A 522 26.19 -15.05 -11.87
C TYR A 522 25.20 -15.72 -12.81
N ILE A 523 25.72 -16.36 -13.84
CA ILE A 523 24.97 -17.18 -14.78
C ILE A 523 25.30 -18.63 -14.50
N MET A 524 24.27 -19.41 -14.20
CA MET A 524 24.28 -20.86 -14.24
C MET A 524 24.09 -21.29 -15.69
N GLU A 525 25.09 -21.94 -16.26
CA GLU A 525 25.10 -22.30 -17.68
C GLU A 525 24.24 -23.52 -18.01
N ASP A 526 23.88 -24.31 -16.99
CA ASP A 526 22.98 -25.45 -17.10
C ASP A 526 22.04 -25.50 -15.89
N ALA A 527 20.80 -25.06 -16.10
CA ALA A 527 19.76 -25.00 -15.08
C ALA A 527 19.23 -26.39 -14.67
N THR A 528 19.58 -27.47 -15.40
CA THR A 528 19.16 -28.84 -15.07
C THR A 528 20.06 -29.47 -14.01
N VAL A 529 21.37 -29.18 -14.03
CA VAL A 529 22.34 -29.74 -13.08
C VAL A 529 22.76 -28.76 -11.99
N GLY A 530 22.62 -27.46 -12.23
CA GLY A 530 23.03 -26.43 -11.28
C GLY A 530 24.54 -26.25 -11.27
N GLU A 531 25.11 -26.06 -10.08
CA GLU A 531 26.57 -26.02 -9.88
C GLU A 531 27.18 -27.38 -9.49
N PHE A 532 26.41 -28.46 -9.61
CA PHE A 532 26.84 -29.81 -9.24
C PHE A 532 27.27 -30.62 -10.47
N GLY A 533 28.18 -31.57 -10.28
CA GLY A 533 28.65 -32.46 -11.37
C GLY A 533 29.39 -31.67 -12.45
N THR A 534 28.90 -31.73 -13.69
CA THR A 534 29.44 -30.98 -14.84
C THR A 534 28.95 -29.54 -14.93
N GLY A 535 28.11 -29.10 -13.98
CA GLY A 535 27.53 -27.77 -13.94
C GLY A 535 28.58 -26.66 -13.87
N LYS A 536 28.35 -25.59 -14.64
CA LYS A 536 29.23 -24.41 -14.69
C LYS A 536 28.47 -23.16 -14.24
N VAL A 537 29.13 -22.34 -13.42
CA VAL A 537 28.66 -21.01 -13.04
C VAL A 537 29.69 -19.98 -13.47
N THR A 538 29.25 -18.98 -14.25
CA THR A 538 30.05 -17.86 -14.74
C THR A 538 29.69 -16.60 -13.97
N ARG A 539 30.68 -15.81 -13.55
CA ARG A 539 30.43 -14.51 -12.91
C ARG A 539 30.07 -13.47 -13.97
N LEU A 540 28.91 -12.83 -13.81
CA LEU A 540 28.39 -11.83 -14.74
C LEU A 540 28.76 -10.39 -14.30
N THR A 541 28.75 -10.10 -13.01
CA THR A 541 29.17 -8.78 -12.52
C THR A 541 30.24 -8.92 -11.44
N ASN A 542 31.05 -7.88 -11.29
CA ASN A 542 32.12 -7.83 -10.31
C ASN A 542 32.24 -6.42 -9.74
N GLY A 543 32.19 -6.31 -8.41
CA GLY A 543 32.43 -5.05 -7.72
C GLY A 543 31.94 -5.05 -6.27
N ALA A 544 32.34 -4.00 -5.55
CA ALA A 544 32.09 -3.80 -4.13
C ALA A 544 30.71 -3.18 -3.85
N TRP A 545 29.67 -3.77 -4.42
CA TRP A 545 28.28 -3.29 -4.33
C TRP A 545 27.28 -4.45 -4.25
N THR A 546 26.00 -4.13 -4.22
CA THR A 546 24.90 -5.11 -4.29
C THR A 546 24.25 -5.05 -5.66
N ASP A 547 24.48 -6.05 -6.51
CA ASP A 547 23.65 -6.36 -7.68
C ASP A 547 22.59 -7.41 -7.30
N THR A 548 21.32 -7.16 -7.61
CA THR A 548 20.19 -7.99 -7.16
C THR A 548 18.97 -7.84 -8.06
N HIS A 549 17.92 -8.63 -7.81
CA HIS A 549 16.62 -8.55 -8.51
C HIS A 549 16.78 -8.60 -10.03
N CYS A 550 17.58 -9.55 -10.52
CA CYS A 550 17.82 -9.69 -11.95
C CYS A 550 16.62 -10.32 -12.66
N SER A 551 16.37 -9.88 -13.89
CA SER A 551 15.40 -10.46 -14.81
C SER A 551 16.05 -10.61 -16.18
N TRP A 552 16.04 -11.82 -16.73
CA TRP A 552 16.47 -12.06 -18.11
C TRP A 552 15.38 -11.57 -19.07
N SER A 553 15.79 -10.93 -20.17
CA SER A 553 14.87 -10.51 -21.22
C SER A 553 14.08 -11.71 -21.76
N PRO A 554 12.73 -11.63 -21.86
CA PRO A 554 11.91 -12.73 -22.37
C PRO A 554 11.95 -12.85 -23.91
N ARG A 555 12.55 -11.89 -24.61
CA ARG A 555 12.65 -11.87 -26.08
C ARG A 555 13.59 -12.97 -26.57
N GLU A 556 13.12 -13.79 -27.50
CA GLU A 556 13.92 -14.86 -28.11
C GLU A 556 15.23 -14.32 -28.70
N GLY A 557 16.33 -15.01 -28.43
CA GLY A 557 17.67 -14.61 -28.86
C GLY A 557 18.27 -13.40 -28.13
N SER A 558 17.54 -12.77 -27.20
CA SER A 558 18.05 -11.67 -26.38
C SER A 558 18.97 -12.18 -25.27
N ASP A 559 20.09 -11.48 -25.08
CA ASP A 559 21.06 -11.75 -24.02
C ASP A 559 21.11 -10.63 -22.97
N TRP A 560 20.11 -9.74 -22.97
CA TRP A 560 20.00 -8.67 -21.99
C TRP A 560 19.43 -9.16 -20.66
N ILE A 561 20.04 -8.70 -19.59
CA ILE A 561 19.59 -8.90 -18.21
C ILE A 561 19.41 -7.52 -17.58
N VAL A 562 18.22 -7.27 -17.04
CA VAL A 562 17.95 -6.10 -16.22
C VAL A 562 18.15 -6.44 -14.75
N PHE A 563 18.68 -5.53 -13.94
CA PHE A 563 18.92 -5.77 -12.51
C PHE A 563 18.99 -4.46 -11.72
N SER A 564 18.79 -4.54 -10.41
CA SER A 564 19.01 -3.43 -9.48
C SER A 564 20.44 -3.46 -8.93
N SER A 565 21.08 -2.31 -8.82
CA SER A 565 22.45 -2.19 -8.33
C SER A 565 22.68 -0.96 -7.46
N THR A 566 23.49 -1.10 -6.41
CA THR A 566 24.03 0.01 -5.61
C THR A 566 25.40 0.49 -6.08
N ARG A 567 25.81 0.15 -7.31
CA ARG A 567 27.13 0.51 -7.85
C ARG A 567 27.42 2.01 -7.95
N ASP A 568 26.38 2.83 -8.02
CA ASP A 568 26.49 4.29 -8.04
C ASP A 568 26.41 4.92 -6.65
N LYS A 569 26.39 4.09 -5.59
CA LYS A 569 26.35 4.59 -4.21
C LYS A 569 27.58 5.49 -3.97
N PRO A 570 27.39 6.74 -3.53
CA PRO A 570 28.51 7.62 -3.21
C PRO A 570 29.38 7.07 -2.08
N ASP A 571 30.69 7.31 -2.13
CA ASP A 571 31.64 6.87 -1.09
C ASP A 571 31.31 7.44 0.30
N ALA A 572 30.70 8.63 0.34
CA ALA A 572 30.27 9.28 1.57
C ALA A 572 28.95 8.73 2.14
N ALA A 573 28.27 7.81 1.44
CA ALA A 573 27.03 7.21 1.92
C ALA A 573 27.29 6.36 3.17
N PRO A 574 26.32 6.29 4.10
CA PRO A 574 26.40 5.39 5.25
C PRO A 574 26.72 3.95 4.84
N ALA A 575 27.41 3.21 5.71
CA ALA A 575 27.75 1.82 5.45
C ALA A 575 26.49 0.93 5.47
N ASP A 576 25.55 1.23 6.37
CA ASP A 576 24.27 0.57 6.57
C ASP A 576 23.16 1.58 6.92
N ASP A 577 21.92 1.14 6.79
CA ASP A 577 20.69 1.81 7.24
C ASP A 577 19.86 0.79 8.04
N ASN A 578 19.76 0.98 9.36
CA ASN A 578 19.09 0.06 10.27
C ASN A 578 19.56 -1.41 10.15
N GLY A 579 20.86 -1.61 9.93
CA GLY A 579 21.47 -2.94 9.72
C GLY A 579 21.21 -3.55 8.34
N LEU A 580 20.63 -2.79 7.41
CA LEU A 580 20.38 -3.17 6.02
C LEU A 580 21.28 -2.35 5.07
N ASP A 581 21.36 -2.76 3.79
CA ASP A 581 22.04 -1.95 2.76
C ASP A 581 21.39 -0.55 2.68
N PRO A 582 22.20 0.53 2.62
CA PRO A 582 21.77 1.92 2.78
C PRO A 582 20.93 2.46 1.60
N GLY A 583 20.57 1.63 0.62
CA GLY A 583 19.81 2.05 -0.56
C GLY A 583 20.72 2.43 -1.72
N TYR A 584 20.28 3.40 -2.54
CA TYR A 584 20.90 3.81 -3.82
C TYR A 584 20.76 2.76 -4.92
N PHE A 585 19.66 2.01 -4.91
CA PHE A 585 19.37 1.10 -6.01
C PHE A 585 18.96 1.88 -7.25
N ALA A 586 19.74 1.71 -8.31
CA ALA A 586 19.37 2.07 -9.67
C ALA A 586 19.18 0.79 -10.51
N VAL A 587 18.45 0.90 -11.60
CA VAL A 587 18.23 -0.20 -12.54
C VAL A 587 19.22 -0.10 -13.69
N PHE A 588 19.82 -1.23 -14.03
CA PHE A 588 20.83 -1.37 -15.08
C PHE A 588 20.47 -2.51 -16.02
N LEU A 589 20.98 -2.40 -17.25
CA LEU A 589 21.03 -3.48 -18.24
C LEU A 589 22.48 -3.95 -18.38
N VAL A 590 22.69 -5.26 -18.41
CA VAL A 590 23.98 -5.89 -18.75
C VAL A 590 23.76 -6.96 -19.81
N ARG A 591 24.76 -7.12 -20.68
CA ARG A 591 24.76 -8.16 -21.70
C ARG A 591 25.39 -9.44 -21.16
N ALA A 592 24.70 -10.57 -21.25
CA ALA A 592 25.20 -11.86 -20.77
C ALA A 592 26.45 -12.34 -21.54
N SER A 593 26.53 -12.03 -22.83
CA SER A 593 27.67 -12.41 -23.69
C SER A 593 28.86 -11.45 -23.58
N ASP A 594 28.64 -10.21 -23.15
CA ASP A 594 29.67 -9.20 -22.94
C ASP A 594 29.40 -8.42 -21.64
N PRO A 595 29.89 -8.92 -20.49
CA PRO A 595 29.70 -8.30 -19.19
C PRO A 595 30.24 -6.88 -19.05
N THR A 596 31.04 -6.39 -20.00
CA THR A 596 31.57 -5.02 -20.00
C THR A 596 30.54 -3.99 -20.45
N VAL A 597 29.50 -4.43 -21.18
CA VAL A 597 28.41 -3.56 -21.63
C VAL A 597 27.37 -3.45 -20.54
N VAL A 598 27.43 -2.36 -19.78
CA VAL A 598 26.47 -2.04 -18.72
C VAL A 598 25.92 -0.63 -18.86
N VAL A 599 24.60 -0.49 -18.84
CA VAL A 599 23.90 0.80 -18.98
C VAL A 599 22.93 1.02 -17.84
N ARG A 600 23.02 2.18 -17.18
CA ARG A 600 22.04 2.61 -16.19
C ARG A 600 20.77 3.09 -16.88
N VAL A 601 19.65 2.45 -16.59
CA VAL A 601 18.33 2.81 -17.13
C VAL A 601 17.72 3.95 -16.35
N ILE A 602 17.54 3.77 -15.04
CA ILE A 602 16.85 4.72 -14.18
C ILE A 602 17.36 4.62 -12.75
N LYS A 603 17.34 5.75 -12.04
CA LYS A 603 17.70 5.86 -10.62
C LYS A 603 16.67 6.73 -9.91
N SER A 604 16.57 6.56 -8.60
CA SER A 604 15.69 7.36 -7.75
C SER A 604 16.19 8.81 -7.64
N ALA A 605 17.40 9.01 -7.11
CA ALA A 605 18.08 10.30 -7.00
C ALA A 605 19.61 10.16 -7.03
N ASP A 606 20.32 11.27 -7.20
CA ASP A 606 21.78 11.34 -7.20
C ASP A 606 22.40 11.39 -5.80
N SER A 607 21.75 12.10 -4.88
CA SER A 607 22.36 12.51 -3.61
C SER A 607 21.71 11.89 -2.37
N ILE A 608 20.66 11.09 -2.53
CA ILE A 608 19.90 10.52 -1.43
C ILE A 608 19.64 9.05 -1.73
N ALA A 609 19.79 8.21 -0.70
CA ALA A 609 19.45 6.80 -0.70
C ALA A 609 18.02 6.61 -1.22
N GLY A 610 17.89 5.98 -2.38
CA GLY A 610 16.59 5.67 -2.97
C GLY A 610 16.53 4.26 -3.53
N HIS A 611 15.32 3.85 -3.89
CA HIS A 611 15.02 2.46 -4.25
C HIS A 611 14.37 2.40 -5.62
N VAL A 612 15.09 1.86 -6.62
CA VAL A 612 14.51 1.37 -7.87
C VAL A 612 14.79 -0.12 -7.97
N ASN A 613 13.81 -0.91 -7.55
CA ASN A 613 13.98 -2.34 -7.29
C ASN A 613 13.04 -3.20 -8.15
N HIS A 614 13.30 -4.51 -8.13
CA HIS A 614 12.48 -5.52 -8.79
C HIS A 614 12.17 -5.23 -10.28
N PRO A 615 13.19 -4.90 -11.10
CA PRO A 615 12.96 -4.69 -12.52
C PRO A 615 12.52 -5.99 -13.20
N VAL A 616 11.46 -5.91 -13.97
CA VAL A 616 10.97 -6.99 -14.84
C VAL A 616 10.67 -6.42 -16.21
N PHE A 617 11.11 -7.10 -17.26
CA PHE A 617 10.77 -6.72 -18.62
C PHE A 617 9.27 -6.90 -18.90
N SER A 618 8.70 -6.00 -19.70
CA SER A 618 7.48 -6.32 -20.42
C SER A 618 7.74 -7.52 -21.35
N PRO A 619 6.71 -8.31 -21.68
CA PRO A 619 6.96 -9.51 -22.47
C PRO A 619 7.39 -9.22 -23.92
N ASP A 620 7.06 -8.04 -24.45
CA ASP A 620 7.57 -7.54 -25.73
C ASP A 620 9.02 -7.02 -25.65
N GLY A 621 9.59 -6.94 -24.44
CA GLY A 621 10.94 -6.45 -24.17
C GLY A 621 11.14 -4.94 -24.36
N ARG A 622 10.06 -4.15 -24.48
CA ARG A 622 10.09 -2.70 -24.79
C ARG A 622 9.90 -1.79 -23.58
N SER A 623 9.56 -2.34 -22.42
CA SER A 623 9.49 -1.58 -21.18
C SER A 623 10.03 -2.42 -20.03
N ILE A 624 10.32 -1.74 -18.93
CA ILE A 624 10.69 -2.35 -17.65
C ILE A 624 9.69 -1.83 -16.61
N ALA A 625 9.03 -2.74 -15.89
CA ALA A 625 8.31 -2.41 -14.68
C ALA A 625 9.25 -2.48 -13.47
N VAL A 626 9.12 -1.56 -12.53
CA VAL A 626 9.93 -1.46 -11.31
C VAL A 626 9.03 -1.14 -10.12
N THR A 627 9.46 -1.54 -8.91
CA THR A 627 8.92 -0.98 -7.66
C THR A 627 9.85 0.14 -7.22
N SER A 628 9.33 1.34 -6.98
CA SER A 628 10.18 2.49 -6.70
C SER A 628 9.55 3.61 -5.89
N ASP A 629 10.41 4.38 -5.24
CA ASP A 629 10.10 5.54 -4.40
C ASP A 629 10.02 6.86 -5.20
N LEU A 630 9.90 6.78 -6.54
CA LEU A 630 9.86 7.96 -7.43
C LEU A 630 8.72 8.93 -7.08
N ALA A 631 7.61 8.45 -6.51
CA ALA A 631 6.49 9.28 -6.07
C ALA A 631 6.47 9.52 -4.55
N ALA A 632 7.57 9.25 -3.83
CA ALA A 632 7.67 9.35 -2.39
C ALA A 632 6.50 8.59 -1.69
N VAL A 633 5.83 9.23 -0.74
CA VAL A 633 4.65 8.70 -0.05
C VAL A 633 3.36 9.31 -0.57
N SER A 634 2.28 8.52 -0.56
CA SER A 634 0.96 8.94 -1.04
C SER A 634 -0.06 9.18 0.08
N ALA A 635 0.23 8.71 1.28
CA ALA A 635 -0.51 8.95 2.51
C ALA A 635 0.45 8.97 3.69
N ASP A 636 -0.03 9.34 4.87
CA ASP A 636 0.76 9.30 6.11
C ASP A 636 0.89 7.84 6.61
N PRO A 637 2.08 7.21 6.59
CA PRO A 637 2.19 5.76 6.79
C PRO A 637 1.80 5.29 8.19
N ILE A 638 1.95 6.11 9.24
CA ILE A 638 1.52 5.72 10.61
C ILE A 638 0.00 5.52 10.71
N SER A 639 -0.76 6.09 9.77
CA SER A 639 -2.21 5.91 9.64
C SER A 639 -2.64 4.56 9.04
N LEU A 640 -1.69 3.77 8.55
CA LEU A 640 -1.90 2.45 7.95
C LEU A 640 -1.70 1.34 9.00
N PRO A 641 -2.17 0.12 8.70
CA PRO A 641 -1.73 -1.09 9.41
C PRO A 641 -0.21 -1.18 9.46
N LEU A 642 0.35 -1.66 10.57
CA LEU A 642 1.80 -1.86 10.69
C LEU A 642 2.23 -3.09 9.89
N PHE A 643 3.21 -2.94 8.99
CA PHE A 643 3.81 -4.07 8.27
C PHE A 643 5.24 -4.31 8.76
N VAL A 644 5.46 -5.44 9.44
CA VAL A 644 6.75 -5.78 10.10
C VAL A 644 7.69 -6.57 9.16
N HIS A 645 7.20 -7.03 7.99
CA HIS A 645 7.93 -7.98 7.13
C HIS A 645 8.46 -7.43 5.80
N SER A 646 8.22 -6.17 5.47
CA SER A 646 8.76 -5.62 4.22
C SER A 646 10.09 -5.05 4.57
N VAL A 647 11.12 -5.81 4.24
CA VAL A 647 12.48 -5.48 4.62
C VAL A 647 13.03 -4.33 3.75
N ARG A 648 12.16 -3.63 3.03
CA ARG A 648 12.22 -2.22 2.65
C ARG A 648 10.84 -1.73 2.25
N PRO A 649 10.51 -0.46 2.55
CA PRO A 649 9.50 0.23 1.81
C PRO A 649 10.01 0.56 0.39
N TYR A 650 9.29 0.13 -0.65
CA TYR A 650 9.73 0.37 -2.03
C TYR A 650 8.89 1.42 -2.75
N GLY A 651 7.67 1.75 -2.29
CA GLY A 651 6.78 2.70 -2.93
C GLY A 651 5.78 2.05 -3.90
N ASP A 652 5.70 2.57 -5.12
CA ASP A 652 4.70 2.20 -6.15
C ASP A 652 5.30 1.41 -7.31
N ILE A 653 4.45 0.83 -8.16
CA ILE A 653 4.87 0.29 -9.45
C ILE A 653 4.98 1.42 -10.48
N PHE A 654 6.10 1.43 -11.21
CA PHE A 654 6.35 2.32 -12.33
C PHE A 654 6.73 1.51 -13.57
N THR A 655 6.50 2.07 -14.76
CA THR A 655 7.11 1.58 -16.00
C THR A 655 8.02 2.63 -16.61
N VAL A 656 9.06 2.14 -17.28
CA VAL A 656 9.99 2.92 -18.10
C VAL A 656 10.09 2.24 -19.45
N ASP A 657 9.96 3.01 -20.53
CA ASP A 657 10.14 2.48 -21.89
C ASP A 657 11.62 2.43 -22.25
N ILE A 658 11.99 1.37 -22.97
CA ILE A 658 13.35 1.12 -23.44
C ILE A 658 13.34 0.80 -24.94
N ASP A 659 14.45 1.09 -25.60
CA ASP A 659 14.73 0.66 -26.96
C ASP A 659 15.56 -0.64 -26.90
N PRO A 660 14.97 -1.81 -27.20
CA PRO A 660 15.69 -3.08 -27.14
C PRO A 660 16.74 -3.23 -28.26
N ASP A 661 16.65 -2.39 -29.30
CA ASP A 661 17.51 -2.46 -30.49
C ASP A 661 18.63 -1.40 -30.45
N ASP A 662 18.47 -0.32 -29.66
CA ASP A 662 19.50 0.71 -29.42
C ASP A 662 19.72 0.99 -27.93
N ILE A 663 20.72 0.31 -27.35
CA ILE A 663 21.06 0.42 -25.92
C ILE A 663 21.47 1.85 -25.51
N SER A 664 21.97 2.68 -26.43
CA SER A 664 22.44 4.03 -26.10
C SER A 664 21.29 4.94 -25.65
N LYS A 665 20.07 4.70 -26.17
CA LYS A 665 18.85 5.41 -25.78
C LYS A 665 18.33 5.02 -24.40
N ASN A 666 18.79 3.89 -23.85
CA ASN A 666 18.39 3.41 -22.54
C ASN A 666 19.22 4.00 -21.41
N LYS A 667 20.17 4.89 -21.69
CA LYS A 667 20.98 5.53 -20.67
C LYS A 667 20.22 6.67 -19.99
N ASP A 668 20.07 6.58 -18.67
CA ASP A 668 19.50 7.63 -17.82
C ASP A 668 18.13 8.14 -18.29
N VAL A 669 17.22 7.21 -18.62
CA VAL A 669 15.87 7.50 -19.10
C VAL A 669 15.14 8.42 -18.12
N ARG A 670 14.64 9.54 -18.62
CA ARG A 670 13.96 10.57 -17.82
C ARG A 670 12.47 10.32 -17.67
N ALA A 671 11.83 9.80 -18.72
CA ALA A 671 10.39 9.52 -18.72
C ALA A 671 10.10 8.25 -17.92
N PHE A 672 9.07 8.30 -17.08
CA PHE A 672 8.55 7.16 -16.34
C PHE A 672 7.06 7.35 -16.14
N HIS A 673 6.34 6.24 -15.97
CA HIS A 673 4.90 6.22 -15.78
C HIS A 673 4.57 5.60 -14.42
N ARG A 674 3.87 6.35 -13.58
CA ARG A 674 3.32 5.80 -12.34
C ARG A 674 2.13 4.91 -12.68
N ILE A 675 2.18 3.65 -12.27
CA ILE A 675 1.18 2.63 -12.61
C ILE A 675 0.18 2.46 -11.47
N THR A 676 0.68 2.34 -10.25
CA THR A 676 -0.16 2.24 -9.06
C THR A 676 -0.28 3.60 -8.39
N HIS A 677 -1.52 3.98 -8.10
CA HIS A 677 -1.85 5.13 -7.27
C HIS A 677 -2.51 4.57 -6.03
N SER A 678 -1.71 4.30 -5.00
CA SER A 678 -2.14 3.54 -3.83
C SER A 678 -1.61 4.18 -2.55
N ARG A 679 -2.37 4.09 -1.46
CA ARG A 679 -1.86 4.45 -0.12
C ARG A 679 -0.97 3.34 0.45
N TYR A 680 -1.20 2.11 0.01
CA TYR A 680 -0.36 0.96 0.34
C TYR A 680 0.83 0.89 -0.61
N GLU A 681 1.95 0.45 -0.08
CA GLU A 681 3.10 0.13 -0.92
C GLU A 681 2.90 -1.15 -1.71
N CYS A 682 3.53 -1.18 -2.88
CA CYS A 682 3.58 -2.33 -3.77
C CYS A 682 4.91 -3.05 -3.62
N SER A 683 4.91 -4.34 -3.93
CA SER A 683 6.08 -5.21 -3.90
C SER A 683 6.46 -5.67 -5.33
N THR A 684 7.32 -6.68 -5.45
CA THR A 684 7.81 -7.25 -6.71
C THR A 684 6.71 -7.41 -7.77
N PRO A 685 6.81 -6.73 -8.93
CA PRO A 685 5.92 -6.96 -10.06
C PRO A 685 6.34 -8.21 -10.84
N ALA A 686 5.37 -8.85 -11.48
CA ALA A 686 5.57 -9.81 -12.56
C ALA A 686 4.74 -9.39 -13.77
N TRP A 687 5.33 -9.39 -14.97
CA TRP A 687 4.64 -8.98 -16.20
C TRP A 687 4.49 -10.17 -17.14
N THR A 688 3.25 -10.43 -17.58
CA THR A 688 2.90 -11.54 -18.49
C THR A 688 2.17 -11.03 -19.72
N MET A 689 2.19 -11.76 -20.84
CA MET A 689 1.45 -11.39 -22.08
C MET A 689 -0.07 -11.53 -21.97
N PHE A 690 -0.57 -12.10 -20.87
CA PHE A 690 -1.94 -12.54 -20.78
C PHE A 690 -2.84 -11.43 -20.27
N ALA A 691 -3.89 -11.17 -21.03
CA ALA A 691 -4.98 -10.30 -20.61
C ALA A 691 -5.73 -11.01 -19.47
N THR A 692 -5.81 -10.38 -18.31
CA THR A 692 -6.59 -10.90 -17.20
C THR A 692 -7.93 -10.17 -17.18
N ASP A 693 -8.82 -10.51 -18.11
CA ASP A 693 -10.17 -9.90 -18.14
C ASP A 693 -10.89 -10.13 -16.81
N ASP A 694 -10.78 -11.34 -16.25
CA ASP A 694 -11.09 -11.66 -14.85
C ASP A 694 -10.08 -12.68 -14.28
N PRO A 695 -9.12 -12.25 -13.44
CA PRO A 695 -8.15 -13.17 -12.84
C PRO A 695 -8.80 -14.17 -11.86
N ASN A 696 -9.98 -13.88 -11.31
CA ASN A 696 -10.70 -14.88 -10.52
C ASN A 696 -11.30 -15.94 -11.44
N ALA A 697 -11.86 -15.60 -12.60
CA ALA A 697 -12.27 -16.62 -13.58
C ALA A 697 -11.11 -17.53 -13.99
N GLN A 698 -9.91 -16.97 -14.14
CA GLN A 698 -8.71 -17.73 -14.53
C GLN A 698 -8.19 -18.66 -13.42
N TRP A 699 -8.33 -18.27 -12.15
CA TRP A 699 -7.67 -18.91 -11.01
C TRP A 699 -8.57 -19.08 -9.76
N SER A 700 -9.88 -19.33 -9.95
CA SER A 700 -10.90 -19.27 -8.89
C SER A 700 -10.97 -20.48 -7.96
N THR A 701 -10.56 -21.66 -8.43
CA THR A 701 -10.80 -22.89 -7.68
C THR A 701 -9.74 -23.08 -6.61
N LEU A 702 -10.10 -23.36 -5.36
CA LEU A 702 -9.15 -23.84 -4.35
C LEU A 702 -9.12 -25.37 -4.38
N VAL A 703 -7.96 -25.99 -4.61
CA VAL A 703 -7.81 -27.45 -4.57
C VAL A 703 -7.07 -27.86 -3.30
N THR A 704 -7.78 -28.60 -2.45
CA THR A 704 -7.23 -29.13 -1.20
C THR A 704 -6.58 -30.49 -1.47
N THR A 705 -5.25 -30.52 -1.62
CA THR A 705 -4.46 -31.77 -1.62
C THR A 705 -4.23 -32.28 -0.19
N LYS A 706 -3.74 -33.52 -0.02
CA LYS A 706 -3.40 -34.06 1.32
C LYS A 706 -2.31 -33.24 2.00
N GLU A 707 -1.32 -32.78 1.23
CA GLU A 707 -0.25 -31.89 1.67
C GLU A 707 -0.79 -30.49 2.01
N ALA A 708 -1.63 -29.91 1.15
CA ALA A 708 -2.27 -28.62 1.42
C ALA A 708 -3.26 -28.68 2.61
N ALA A 709 -3.85 -29.84 2.89
CA ALA A 709 -4.70 -30.07 4.07
C ALA A 709 -3.89 -30.16 5.37
N ALA A 710 -2.61 -30.53 5.30
CA ALA A 710 -1.70 -30.56 6.44
C ALA A 710 -1.06 -29.18 6.70
N TYR A 711 -0.90 -28.36 5.65
CA TYR A 711 -0.52 -26.95 5.77
C TYR A 711 -1.61 -26.21 6.54
N ARG A 712 -1.30 -25.85 7.80
CA ARG A 712 -2.10 -24.95 8.61
C ARG A 712 -1.42 -23.58 8.54
N PRO A 713 -1.90 -22.64 7.70
CA PRO A 713 -1.48 -21.27 7.85
C PRO A 713 -1.92 -20.88 9.25
N ALA A 714 -1.06 -20.22 10.00
CA ALA A 714 -1.58 -19.48 11.14
C ALA A 714 -2.50 -18.43 10.52
N CYS A 715 -3.82 -18.52 10.70
CA CYS A 715 -4.71 -17.45 10.29
C CYS A 715 -4.33 -16.25 11.16
N PRO A 716 -3.60 -15.24 10.65
CA PRO A 716 -3.17 -14.14 11.52
C PRO A 716 -4.37 -13.27 11.90
N TYR A 717 -5.48 -13.38 11.16
CA TYR A 717 -6.65 -12.50 11.26
C TYR A 717 -7.54 -12.78 12.46
N ALA A 718 -7.44 -13.98 13.04
CA ALA A 718 -8.22 -14.40 14.19
C ALA A 718 -7.47 -15.52 14.91
N TYR A 719 -6.73 -15.16 15.96
CA TYR A 719 -6.21 -16.15 16.89
C TYR A 719 -7.36 -17.00 17.44
N PRO A 720 -7.10 -18.23 17.91
CA PRO A 720 -8.13 -19.11 18.47
C PRO A 720 -8.96 -18.47 19.60
N ASP A 721 -8.42 -17.45 20.26
CA ASP A 721 -9.06 -16.67 21.33
C ASP A 721 -9.89 -15.47 20.81
N GLY A 722 -10.06 -15.35 19.49
CA GLY A 722 -10.83 -14.29 18.82
C GLY A 722 -10.07 -12.99 18.56
N GLY A 723 -8.76 -12.91 18.82
CA GLY A 723 -7.96 -11.71 18.58
C GLY A 723 -7.57 -11.49 17.11
N GLU A 724 -7.80 -10.29 16.60
CA GLU A 724 -7.46 -9.83 15.25
C GLU A 724 -6.04 -9.27 15.17
N SER A 725 -5.04 -10.14 15.21
CA SER A 725 -3.65 -9.72 15.20
C SER A 725 -3.12 -9.59 13.78
N TRP A 726 -3.19 -8.38 13.23
CA TRP A 726 -2.66 -8.11 11.89
C TRP A 726 -1.13 -7.96 11.91
N HIS A 727 -0.42 -8.95 12.46
CA HIS A 727 0.94 -9.25 12.01
C HIS A 727 0.81 -9.80 10.60
N MET A 728 0.99 -8.89 9.65
CA MET A 728 0.55 -9.01 8.27
C MET A 728 1.09 -10.26 7.57
N THR A 729 0.29 -11.34 7.55
CA THR A 729 0.43 -12.42 6.59
C THR A 729 -0.81 -12.46 5.70
N GLY A 730 -0.69 -11.99 4.46
CA GLY A 730 -1.76 -12.04 3.47
C GLY A 730 -1.90 -13.43 2.86
N HIS A 731 -2.82 -14.25 3.37
CA HIS A 731 -3.40 -15.36 2.61
C HIS A 731 -4.91 -15.29 2.51
N LEU A 732 -5.35 -15.84 1.38
CA LEU A 732 -6.68 -16.34 1.12
C LEU A 732 -6.93 -17.61 1.91
N VAL A 733 -8.20 -17.82 2.22
CA VAL A 733 -8.63 -18.72 3.28
C VAL A 733 -8.44 -20.19 2.91
N LEU A 734 -7.88 -20.95 3.85
CA LEU A 734 -8.08 -22.39 3.93
C LEU A 734 -9.29 -22.69 4.81
N PRO A 735 -10.23 -23.56 4.40
CA PRO A 735 -11.35 -23.96 5.26
C PRO A 735 -10.80 -24.61 6.53
N LYS A 736 -11.25 -24.12 7.70
CA LYS A 736 -10.91 -24.69 8.99
C LYS A 736 -11.45 -26.12 9.06
N ARG A 737 -10.58 -27.12 9.18
CA ARG A 737 -10.98 -28.46 9.65
C ARG A 737 -11.09 -28.42 11.17
N CYS A 738 -12.25 -28.84 11.68
CA CYS A 738 -12.50 -29.06 13.10
C CYS A 738 -11.43 -29.99 13.71
N CYS A 739 -11.14 -29.78 14.99
CA CYS A 739 -10.47 -30.77 15.83
C CYS A 739 -11.31 -32.04 15.94
#